data_AF-A0A956DKG2-F1
#
_entry.id   AF-A0A956DKG2-F1
#
_cell.length_a   1.000
_cell.length_b   1.000
_cell.length_c   1.000
_cell.angle_alpha   90.00
_cell.angle_beta   90.00
_cell.angle_gamma   90.00
#
_symmetry.space_group_name_H-M   'P 1'
#
loop_
_entity.id
_entity.type
_entity.pdbx_description
1 polymer ?
#
loop_
_entity_poly.entity_id
_entity_poly.type
_entity_poly.pdbx_seq_one_letter_code
_entity_poly.pdbx_strand_id
1 'polypeptide(L)'
;MLRGLVGLLCWLALPAIAAAAPQARILRIDPRASLDEGQPVLTTVIELVQTKSMSAVTSSCAHLSGNANLECMSGLLEQPKALYDAFKFPEANAALMVNVDGRDNPATLHSIEKWGAAKARKGVGTAWLLMIDGSSGMVSRFEEAKQVAKAFIAEMGPNDLIDVMFFNHRAVVKHMTWKADKAAADSFIDEVRTVFPGGGRTKQLLGSVKQGVTDSFGALGNVGVDVEVPLHQAMVLLTDGDSGTDVVSAGATVLALRDFLSKGRFPEDNTTVPRTPLPVVSVWFPTEASEEFFQNARQFMENIANPEIGGAFFVVQGGQGGKGPRLARAVNARFDDMFLIKWRVSCVAPEISQTFKLVFSNVTPAIKGDNCLDCPLGIDPTRWPLDVDMAATVAHAQKNPVYPGGKVRIFGNFCWGTAYERAELYLIPKNQPAPVSLKGKSVEEARQVQQTLIRANMKGKAIGGSDSYIEFEVPESSKFLMGKGKTLSARMVVYDTFARRTSPVLESSIITLPAQKKPLNLVLIGGLAFGGIVVILLVVGLFRSGNAQRRARRAAPPPAPLAGTSGIPPAPHPSPPPPAPPAPGPMAPPPPRARGPPPPLPPRAPPPRSTPAPPPPPPAPAPHRRGASSPPPPTPPPPPPPP
;
A
#
# COMPACT_ATOMS: atom_id res chain seq x y z
N MET A 1 -58.86 32.04 -4.35
CA MET A 1 -57.83 31.21 -3.66
C MET A 1 -57.47 29.91 -4.39
N LEU A 2 -58.39 29.20 -5.08
CA LEU A 2 -58.08 27.86 -5.63
C LEU A 2 -57.03 27.78 -6.76
N ARG A 3 -56.74 28.88 -7.49
CA ARG A 3 -55.74 28.88 -8.59
C ARG A 3 -54.27 28.96 -8.13
N GLY A 4 -54.01 29.30 -6.87
CA GLY A 4 -52.64 29.39 -6.34
C GLY A 4 -52.01 28.04 -5.96
N LEU A 5 -52.83 27.04 -5.59
CA LEU A 5 -52.33 25.76 -5.09
C LEU A 5 -51.79 24.83 -6.19
N VAL A 6 -52.31 24.94 -7.41
CA VAL A 6 -51.94 24.05 -8.54
C VAL A 6 -50.51 24.32 -9.03
N GLY A 7 -50.06 25.58 -8.98
CA GLY A 7 -48.69 25.94 -9.39
C GLY A 7 -47.61 25.38 -8.46
N LEU A 8 -47.90 25.24 -7.16
CA LEU A 8 -46.93 24.76 -6.17
C LEU A 8 -46.72 23.23 -6.26
N LEU A 9 -47.76 22.46 -6.61
CA LEU A 9 -47.63 21.00 -6.76
C LEU A 9 -46.76 20.60 -7.97
N CYS A 10 -46.78 21.36 -9.07
CA CYS A 10 -45.97 21.02 -10.25
C CYS A 10 -44.46 21.16 -10.03
N TRP A 11 -44.00 21.99 -9.08
CA TRP A 11 -42.57 22.10 -8.75
C TRP A 11 -42.04 20.95 -7.89
N LEU A 12 -42.90 20.25 -7.14
CA LEU A 12 -42.54 19.07 -6.34
C LEU A 12 -42.52 17.76 -7.15
N ALA A 13 -42.93 17.80 -8.41
CA ALA A 13 -43.00 16.65 -9.32
C ALA A 13 -41.92 16.65 -10.41
N LEU A 14 -40.91 17.52 -10.32
CA LEU A 14 -39.68 17.35 -11.11
C LEU A 14 -39.00 16.06 -10.64
N PRO A 15 -38.83 15.03 -11.49
CA PRO A 15 -38.11 13.84 -11.09
C PRO A 15 -36.69 14.24 -10.74
N ALA A 16 -36.27 13.96 -9.51
CA ALA A 16 -34.86 14.09 -9.13
C ALA A 16 -34.06 13.18 -10.06
N ILE A 17 -33.34 13.78 -11.02
CA ILE A 17 -32.52 13.04 -11.97
C ILE A 17 -31.46 12.32 -11.14
N ALA A 18 -31.59 10.99 -11.04
CA ALA A 18 -30.71 10.13 -10.28
C ALA A 18 -29.36 9.99 -11.00
N ALA A 19 -28.61 11.08 -11.05
CA ALA A 19 -27.24 11.09 -11.52
C ALA A 19 -26.40 10.21 -10.60
N ALA A 20 -25.60 9.31 -11.19
CA ALA A 20 -24.69 8.46 -10.41
C ALA A 20 -23.74 9.35 -9.58
N ALA A 21 -23.61 9.08 -8.28
CA ALA A 21 -22.65 9.80 -7.44
C ALA A 21 -21.22 9.58 -7.98
N PRO A 22 -20.36 10.63 -8.03
CA PRO A 22 -18.94 10.45 -8.37
C PRO A 22 -18.27 9.45 -7.43
N GLN A 23 -17.32 8.69 -7.96
CA GLN A 23 -16.63 7.63 -7.23
C GLN A 23 -15.12 7.84 -7.30
N ALA A 24 -14.45 7.73 -6.18
CA ALA A 24 -13.02 7.49 -6.16
C ALA A 24 -12.75 6.00 -6.33
N ARG A 25 -11.63 5.65 -6.96
CA ARG A 25 -11.12 4.27 -7.09
C ARG A 25 -9.63 4.25 -6.84
N ILE A 26 -9.18 3.35 -5.97
CA ILE A 26 -7.75 3.12 -5.72
C ILE A 26 -7.24 2.15 -6.79
N LEU A 27 -6.52 2.68 -7.77
CA LEU A 27 -5.95 1.90 -8.88
C LEU A 27 -4.57 1.33 -8.53
N ARG A 28 -3.85 1.94 -7.58
CA ARG A 28 -2.67 1.34 -6.97
C ARG A 28 -2.38 1.94 -5.61
N ILE A 29 -1.79 1.12 -4.75
CA ILE A 29 -1.01 1.55 -3.60
C ILE A 29 0.44 1.15 -3.88
N ASP A 30 1.37 2.12 -3.94
CA ASP A 30 2.77 1.86 -4.30
C ASP A 30 3.44 1.02 -3.20
N PRO A 31 3.93 -0.19 -3.51
CA PRO A 31 4.55 -1.09 -2.55
C PRO A 31 5.99 -0.72 -2.15
N ARG A 32 6.33 0.56 -2.15
CA ARG A 32 7.69 1.01 -1.90
C ARG A 32 7.68 1.96 -0.72
N ALA A 33 8.38 1.58 0.34
CA ALA A 33 8.57 2.43 1.52
C ALA A 33 9.37 3.65 1.09
N SER A 34 8.67 4.72 0.74
CA SER A 34 9.26 6.03 0.55
C SER A 34 9.46 6.64 1.93
N LEU A 35 10.67 7.09 2.19
CA LEU A 35 10.94 8.03 3.27
C LEU A 35 11.00 9.43 2.66
N ASP A 36 10.20 10.34 3.19
CA ASP A 36 10.31 11.77 2.91
C ASP A 36 10.58 12.49 4.24
N GLU A 37 11.68 13.24 4.33
CA GLU A 37 12.17 13.85 5.58
C GLU A 37 12.34 12.87 6.77
N GLY A 38 12.47 11.56 6.49
CA GLY A 38 12.52 10.50 7.50
C GLY A 38 11.15 9.98 7.96
N GLN A 39 10.05 10.54 7.47
CA GLN A 39 8.70 10.05 7.75
C GLN A 39 8.23 9.03 6.69
N PRO A 40 7.45 8.01 7.10
CA PRO A 40 6.91 7.01 6.19
C PRO A 40 5.82 7.58 5.27
N VAL A 41 6.04 7.50 3.96
CA VAL A 41 5.10 7.99 2.94
C VAL A 41 4.64 6.85 2.02
N LEU A 42 3.32 6.73 1.90
CA LEU A 42 2.62 5.84 0.98
C LEU A 42 2.15 6.63 -0.24
N THR A 43 2.42 6.14 -1.44
CA THR A 43 1.92 6.76 -2.68
C THR A 43 0.73 5.96 -3.21
N THR A 44 -0.33 6.62 -3.65
CA THR A 44 -1.52 5.99 -4.23
C THR A 44 -1.87 6.61 -5.58
N VAL A 45 -2.28 5.78 -6.54
CA VAL A 45 -2.90 6.22 -7.80
C VAL A 45 -4.41 6.11 -7.63
N ILE A 46 -5.12 7.23 -7.77
CA ILE A 46 -6.57 7.33 -7.56
C ILE A 46 -7.22 7.94 -8.79
N GLU A 47 -8.20 7.23 -9.37
CA GLU A 47 -9.15 7.83 -10.31
C GLU A 47 -10.33 8.41 -9.50
N LEU A 48 -10.76 9.63 -9.83
CA LEU A 48 -11.93 10.27 -9.22
C LEU A 48 -12.84 10.83 -10.32
N VAL A 49 -13.87 10.05 -10.65
CA VAL A 49 -14.75 10.32 -11.78
C VAL A 49 -16.21 9.97 -11.47
N GLN A 50 -17.13 10.60 -12.19
CA GLN A 50 -18.51 10.12 -12.35
C GLN A 50 -18.57 9.35 -13.67
N THR A 51 -18.88 8.05 -13.62
CA THR A 51 -19.02 7.26 -14.83
C THR A 51 -20.38 7.46 -15.50
N LYS A 52 -20.37 7.50 -16.83
CA LYS A 52 -21.57 7.51 -17.68
C LYS A 52 -21.79 6.09 -18.19
N SER A 53 -23.04 5.61 -18.24
CA SER A 53 -23.31 4.33 -18.86
C SER A 53 -23.11 4.42 -20.38
N MET A 54 -22.69 3.31 -20.99
CA MET A 54 -22.60 3.18 -22.46
C MET A 54 -23.91 3.62 -23.15
N SER A 55 -25.04 3.21 -22.57
CA SER A 55 -26.39 3.57 -23.03
C SER A 55 -26.70 5.07 -22.94
N ALA A 56 -26.23 5.77 -21.92
CA ALA A 56 -26.44 7.22 -21.82
C ALA A 56 -25.73 7.97 -22.95
N VAL A 57 -24.53 7.52 -23.33
CA VAL A 57 -23.74 8.10 -24.43
C VAL A 57 -24.31 7.74 -25.80
N THR A 58 -24.74 6.49 -25.99
CA THR A 58 -25.06 5.94 -27.32
C THR A 58 -26.56 5.85 -27.64
N SER A 59 -27.44 6.23 -26.70
CA SER A 59 -28.90 6.17 -26.87
C SER A 59 -29.42 6.89 -28.14
N SER A 60 -28.80 8.01 -28.53
CA SER A 60 -29.14 8.72 -29.77
C SER A 60 -28.91 7.89 -31.03
N CYS A 61 -28.02 6.90 -31.01
CA CYS A 61 -27.75 6.00 -32.13
C CYS A 61 -28.74 4.82 -32.25
N ALA A 62 -29.61 4.61 -31.26
CA ALA A 62 -30.45 3.41 -31.17
C ALA A 62 -31.52 3.27 -32.29
N HIS A 63 -31.79 4.36 -33.01
CA HIS A 63 -32.69 4.36 -34.18
C HIS A 63 -31.99 3.99 -35.51
N LEU A 64 -30.66 3.86 -35.48
CA LEU A 64 -29.83 3.47 -36.63
C LEU A 64 -29.52 1.98 -36.58
N SER A 65 -29.23 1.38 -37.74
CA SER A 65 -28.82 -0.03 -37.88
C SER A 65 -27.51 -0.16 -38.68
N GLY A 66 -26.90 -1.35 -38.65
CA GLY A 66 -25.68 -1.67 -39.39
C GLY A 66 -24.54 -0.66 -39.16
N ASN A 67 -23.80 -0.35 -40.22
CA ASN A 67 -22.65 0.57 -40.16
C ASN A 67 -23.03 1.97 -39.65
N ALA A 68 -24.23 2.48 -39.96
CA ALA A 68 -24.68 3.79 -39.47
C ALA A 68 -24.81 3.82 -37.93
N ASN A 69 -25.27 2.73 -37.31
CA ASN A 69 -25.27 2.58 -35.86
C ASN A 69 -23.84 2.60 -35.30
N LEU A 70 -22.94 1.82 -35.90
CA LEU A 70 -21.54 1.71 -35.49
C LEU A 70 -20.78 3.02 -35.65
N GLU A 71 -20.99 3.76 -36.74
CA GLU A 71 -20.36 5.07 -36.99
C GLU A 71 -20.82 6.11 -35.97
N CYS A 72 -22.14 6.17 -35.70
CA CYS A 72 -22.69 7.04 -34.66
C CYS A 72 -22.12 6.70 -33.27
N MET A 73 -22.12 5.42 -32.89
CA MET A 73 -21.56 4.99 -31.60
C MET A 73 -20.07 5.32 -31.49
N SER A 74 -19.29 4.95 -32.50
CA SER A 74 -17.85 5.20 -32.58
C SER A 74 -17.55 6.70 -32.45
N GLY A 75 -18.26 7.55 -33.20
CA GLY A 75 -18.09 9.00 -33.17
C GLY A 75 -18.41 9.65 -31.81
N LEU A 76 -19.36 9.09 -31.04
CA LEU A 76 -19.70 9.57 -29.68
C LEU A 76 -18.72 9.05 -28.62
N LEU A 77 -18.27 7.79 -28.73
CA LEU A 77 -17.36 7.17 -27.77
C LEU A 77 -15.91 7.67 -27.89
N GLU A 78 -15.52 8.12 -29.08
CA GLU A 78 -14.24 8.79 -29.34
C GLU A 78 -14.13 10.19 -28.72
N GLN A 79 -15.23 10.78 -28.23
CA GLN A 79 -15.19 12.14 -27.68
C GLN A 79 -14.43 12.19 -26.35
N PRO A 80 -13.67 13.27 -26.08
CA PRO A 80 -13.10 13.51 -24.75
C PRO A 80 -14.20 13.45 -23.70
N LYS A 81 -13.98 12.71 -22.62
CA LYS A 81 -14.93 12.59 -21.49
C LYS A 81 -16.30 11.99 -21.89
N ALA A 82 -16.35 11.19 -22.97
CA ALA A 82 -17.56 10.47 -23.39
C ALA A 82 -18.15 9.58 -22.27
N LEU A 83 -17.32 8.73 -21.65
CA LEU A 83 -17.75 7.74 -20.65
C LEU A 83 -17.57 8.16 -19.19
N TYR A 84 -17.05 9.36 -18.92
CA TYR A 84 -16.75 9.83 -17.56
C TYR A 84 -16.77 11.36 -17.46
N ASP A 85 -17.01 11.90 -16.27
CA ASP A 85 -16.68 13.28 -15.90
C ASP A 85 -15.62 13.25 -14.79
N ALA A 86 -14.53 13.99 -14.97
CA ALA A 86 -13.45 14.07 -13.98
C ALA A 86 -13.70 15.20 -12.97
N PHE A 87 -13.40 14.93 -11.70
CA PHE A 87 -13.62 15.89 -10.60
C PHE A 87 -12.29 16.40 -10.03
N LYS A 88 -12.34 17.57 -9.38
CA LYS A 88 -11.24 18.04 -8.54
C LYS A 88 -11.20 17.20 -7.25
N PHE A 89 -10.01 16.78 -6.81
CA PHE A 89 -9.86 16.10 -5.54
C PHE A 89 -10.14 17.07 -4.36
N PRO A 90 -11.07 16.75 -3.44
CA PRO A 90 -11.44 17.64 -2.34
C PRO A 90 -10.52 17.42 -1.13
N GLU A 91 -9.31 18.00 -1.22
CA GLU A 91 -8.17 17.74 -0.33
C GLU A 91 -8.50 17.84 1.17
N ALA A 92 -9.18 18.91 1.59
CA ALA A 92 -9.55 19.17 2.99
C ALA A 92 -10.61 18.22 3.55
N ASN A 93 -11.23 17.39 2.71
CA ASN A 93 -12.39 16.57 3.00
C ASN A 93 -12.13 15.07 2.77
N ALA A 94 -10.95 14.72 2.26
CA ALA A 94 -10.54 13.36 1.95
C ALA A 94 -9.65 12.79 3.07
N ALA A 95 -9.94 11.57 3.50
CA ALA A 95 -9.08 10.84 4.42
C ALA A 95 -8.81 9.43 3.89
N LEU A 96 -7.53 9.04 3.82
CA LEU A 96 -7.13 7.65 3.70
C LEU A 96 -6.96 7.08 5.12
N MET A 97 -7.71 6.04 5.45
CA MET A 97 -7.62 5.34 6.73
C MET A 97 -6.90 4.00 6.54
N VAL A 98 -6.06 3.62 7.49
CA VAL A 98 -5.42 2.30 7.57
C VAL A 98 -5.99 1.55 8.77
N ASN A 99 -6.54 0.36 8.56
CA ASN A 99 -6.99 -0.46 9.68
C ASN A 99 -5.79 -1.14 10.35
N VAL A 100 -5.63 -0.92 11.65
CA VAL A 100 -4.63 -1.57 12.50
C VAL A 100 -5.35 -2.06 13.75
N ASP A 101 -5.23 -3.36 14.04
CA ASP A 101 -5.86 -4.03 15.19
C ASP A 101 -7.37 -3.73 15.31
N GLY A 102 -8.08 -3.70 14.17
CA GLY A 102 -9.51 -3.43 14.08
C GLY A 102 -9.90 -1.93 14.12
N ARG A 103 -8.95 -1.01 14.31
CA ARG A 103 -9.18 0.44 14.38
C ARG A 103 -8.72 1.14 13.11
N ASP A 104 -9.55 2.06 12.61
CA ASP A 104 -9.20 2.90 11.46
C ASP A 104 -8.32 4.08 11.91
N ASN A 105 -7.07 4.12 11.48
CA ASN A 105 -6.10 5.18 11.78
C ASN A 105 -5.97 6.11 10.57
N PRO A 106 -6.17 7.44 10.72
CA PRO A 106 -6.07 8.36 9.59
C PRO A 106 -4.61 8.56 9.17
N ALA A 107 -4.34 8.41 7.87
CA ALA A 107 -3.14 8.92 7.23
C ALA A 107 -3.25 10.44 7.04
N THR A 108 -2.12 11.14 7.11
CA THR A 108 -2.09 12.58 6.84
C THR A 108 -1.79 12.82 5.37
N LEU A 109 -2.56 13.68 4.71
CA LEU A 109 -2.30 14.08 3.33
C LEU A 109 -0.95 14.83 3.24
N HIS A 110 -0.06 14.41 2.34
CA HIS A 110 1.27 15.01 2.17
C HIS A 110 1.42 15.80 0.87
N SER A 111 0.94 15.26 -0.25
CA SER A 111 0.84 16.00 -1.51
C SER A 111 -0.11 15.35 -2.50
N ILE A 112 -0.68 16.15 -3.39
CA ILE A 112 -1.56 15.74 -4.50
C ILE A 112 -0.98 16.30 -5.79
N GLU A 113 -1.01 15.50 -6.84
CA GLU A 113 -0.63 15.90 -8.20
C GLU A 113 -1.53 15.20 -9.22
N LYS A 114 -1.80 15.83 -10.36
CA LYS A 114 -2.42 15.16 -11.51
C LYS A 114 -1.41 14.23 -12.17
N TRP A 115 -1.84 13.02 -12.53
CA TRP A 115 -0.99 12.01 -13.15
C TRP A 115 -0.25 12.53 -14.38
N GLY A 116 -0.93 13.30 -15.24
CA GLY A 116 -0.31 13.88 -16.44
C GLY A 116 0.85 14.83 -16.16
N ALA A 117 0.82 15.57 -15.04
CA ALA A 117 1.94 16.38 -14.58
C ALA A 117 3.05 15.53 -13.94
N ALA A 118 2.67 14.44 -13.26
CA ALA A 118 3.59 13.53 -12.58
C ALA A 118 4.40 12.64 -13.55
N LYS A 119 3.95 12.41 -14.79
CA LYS A 119 4.57 11.53 -15.81
C LYS A 119 6.08 11.76 -16.07
N ALA A 120 6.60 12.96 -15.79
CA ALA A 120 8.03 13.26 -15.93
C ALA A 120 8.89 12.66 -14.81
N ARG A 121 8.29 12.22 -13.69
CA ARG A 121 9.00 11.65 -12.54
C ARG A 121 9.30 10.17 -12.79
N LYS A 122 10.50 9.73 -12.39
CA LYS A 122 10.94 8.34 -12.52
C LYS A 122 9.93 7.38 -11.87
N GLY A 123 9.57 6.31 -12.57
CA GLY A 123 8.60 5.30 -12.12
C GLY A 123 7.12 5.69 -12.27
N VAL A 124 6.81 6.94 -12.61
CA VAL A 124 5.43 7.38 -12.89
C VAL A 124 5.13 7.17 -14.38
N GLY A 125 4.63 5.98 -14.71
CA GLY A 125 4.21 5.59 -16.05
C GLY A 125 3.23 4.42 -16.01
N THR A 126 2.85 3.92 -17.19
CA THR A 126 1.94 2.78 -17.37
C THR A 126 2.66 1.57 -17.96
N ALA A 127 2.43 0.40 -17.39
CA ALA A 127 2.73 -0.89 -18.00
C ALA A 127 1.57 -1.29 -18.93
N TRP A 128 1.79 -1.16 -20.24
CA TRP A 128 0.82 -1.44 -21.29
C TRP A 128 0.96 -2.88 -21.82
N LEU A 129 -0.12 -3.66 -21.75
CA LEU A 129 -0.24 -4.93 -22.46
C LEU A 129 -1.08 -4.74 -23.73
N LEU A 130 -0.49 -4.91 -24.92
CA LEU A 130 -1.25 -4.96 -26.17
C LEU A 130 -1.51 -6.42 -26.56
N MET A 131 -2.77 -6.82 -26.55
CA MET A 131 -3.21 -8.14 -27.05
C MET A 131 -3.86 -7.97 -28.41
N ILE A 132 -3.16 -8.40 -29.46
CA ILE A 132 -3.58 -8.31 -30.86
C ILE A 132 -4.10 -9.67 -31.31
N ASP A 133 -5.35 -9.73 -31.77
CA ASP A 133 -5.85 -10.94 -32.40
C ASP A 133 -5.23 -11.13 -33.79
N GLY A 134 -4.45 -12.21 -33.91
CA GLY A 134 -3.92 -12.70 -35.17
C GLY A 134 -4.68 -13.91 -35.69
N SER A 135 -5.92 -14.16 -35.25
CA SER A 135 -6.75 -15.23 -35.80
C SER A 135 -7.13 -15.00 -37.27
N SER A 136 -7.50 -16.07 -37.99
CA SER A 136 -7.98 -15.96 -39.37
C SER A 136 -9.33 -15.23 -39.54
N GLY A 137 -10.06 -14.92 -38.47
CA GLY A 137 -11.21 -14.00 -38.55
C GLY A 137 -10.78 -12.56 -38.86
N MET A 138 -9.60 -12.16 -38.37
CA MET A 138 -9.05 -10.82 -38.53
C MET A 138 -8.40 -10.55 -39.89
N VAL A 139 -8.43 -11.45 -40.89
CA VAL A 139 -7.69 -11.27 -42.17
C VAL A 139 -7.89 -9.89 -42.82
N SER A 140 -9.13 -9.40 -42.89
CA SER A 140 -9.47 -8.10 -43.49
C SER A 140 -9.31 -6.90 -42.55
N ARG A 141 -8.95 -7.14 -41.28
CA ARG A 141 -8.84 -6.14 -40.21
C ARG A 141 -7.44 -6.06 -39.58
N PHE A 142 -6.57 -7.03 -39.85
CA PHE A 142 -5.33 -7.28 -39.11
C PHE A 142 -4.35 -6.10 -39.18
N GLU A 143 -4.13 -5.54 -40.37
CA GLU A 143 -3.25 -4.36 -40.52
C GLU A 143 -3.84 -3.10 -39.87
N GLU A 144 -5.16 -2.95 -39.80
CA GLU A 144 -5.79 -1.86 -39.04
C GLU A 144 -5.62 -2.06 -37.53
N ALA A 145 -5.71 -3.30 -37.03
CA ALA A 145 -5.42 -3.61 -35.63
C ALA A 145 -3.95 -3.32 -35.28
N LYS A 146 -3.01 -3.66 -36.18
CA LYS A 146 -1.59 -3.31 -36.05
C LYS A 146 -1.38 -1.79 -36.06
N GLN A 147 -2.06 -1.04 -36.94
CA GLN A 147 -1.99 0.43 -36.96
C GLN A 147 -2.48 1.06 -35.64
N VAL A 148 -3.60 0.55 -35.08
CA VAL A 148 -4.09 1.03 -33.78
C VAL A 148 -3.11 0.67 -32.65
N ALA A 149 -2.57 -0.56 -32.63
CA ALA A 149 -1.58 -0.98 -31.65
C ALA A 149 -0.32 -0.07 -31.65
N LYS A 150 0.24 0.22 -32.84
CA LYS A 150 1.35 1.17 -33.00
C LYS A 150 1.02 2.59 -32.53
N ALA A 151 -0.22 3.02 -32.69
CA ALA A 151 -0.63 4.34 -32.20
C ALA A 151 -0.61 4.42 -30.66
N PHE A 152 -0.87 3.33 -29.94
CA PHE A 152 -0.66 3.27 -28.49
C PHE A 152 0.83 3.30 -28.12
N ILE A 153 1.70 2.59 -28.85
CA ILE A 153 3.16 2.61 -28.66
C ILE A 153 3.72 4.03 -28.86
N ALA A 154 3.31 4.70 -29.94
CA ALA A 154 3.72 6.07 -30.25
C ALA A 154 3.40 7.05 -29.09
N GLU A 155 2.25 6.89 -28.44
CA GLU A 155 1.74 7.76 -27.37
C GLU A 155 2.23 7.37 -25.95
N MET A 156 3.08 6.34 -25.79
CA MET A 156 3.70 5.98 -24.49
C MET A 156 4.57 7.11 -23.91
N GLY A 157 4.60 7.22 -22.58
CA GLY A 157 5.53 8.08 -21.84
C GLY A 157 6.97 7.54 -21.73
N PRO A 158 7.92 8.33 -21.22
CA PRO A 158 9.32 7.91 -21.02
C PRO A 158 9.52 6.92 -19.85
N ASN A 159 8.52 6.78 -18.97
CA ASN A 159 8.50 5.86 -17.84
C ASN A 159 7.53 4.67 -18.06
N ASP A 160 7.02 4.50 -19.28
CA ASP A 160 6.09 3.43 -19.61
C ASP A 160 6.85 2.15 -20.01
N LEU A 161 6.22 1.00 -19.77
CA LEU A 161 6.64 -0.29 -20.33
C LEU A 161 5.56 -0.82 -21.26
N ILE A 162 5.98 -1.63 -22.23
CA ILE A 162 5.12 -2.24 -23.23
C ILE A 162 5.41 -3.73 -23.34
N ASP A 163 4.37 -4.54 -23.34
CA ASP A 163 4.38 -5.94 -23.75
C ASP A 163 3.37 -6.11 -24.89
N VAL A 164 3.75 -6.90 -25.89
CA VAL A 164 2.92 -7.15 -27.08
C VAL A 164 2.77 -8.65 -27.25
N MET A 165 1.51 -9.08 -27.31
CA MET A 165 1.11 -10.46 -27.54
C MET A 165 0.24 -10.56 -28.78
N PHE A 166 0.51 -11.56 -29.61
CA PHE A 166 -0.42 -12.03 -30.62
C PHE A 166 -1.06 -13.34 -30.15
N PHE A 167 -2.38 -13.45 -30.28
CA PHE A 167 -3.11 -14.68 -30.01
C PHE A 167 -3.89 -15.16 -31.23
N ASN A 168 -4.39 -16.39 -31.17
CA ASN A 168 -5.23 -16.99 -32.21
C ASN A 168 -6.41 -17.77 -31.59
N HIS A 169 -7.00 -18.69 -32.35
CA HIS A 169 -8.11 -19.56 -31.93
C HIS A 169 -7.88 -20.36 -30.63
N ARG A 170 -6.63 -20.62 -30.24
CA ARG A 170 -6.28 -21.56 -29.18
C ARG A 170 -5.47 -20.96 -28.03
N ALA A 171 -4.54 -20.04 -28.32
CA ALA A 171 -3.63 -19.49 -27.31
C ALA A 171 -2.95 -18.20 -27.81
N VAL A 172 -2.15 -17.59 -26.92
CA VAL A 172 -1.06 -16.68 -27.30
C VAL A 172 -0.03 -17.47 -28.14
N VAL A 173 0.40 -16.91 -29.27
CA VAL A 173 1.29 -17.55 -30.25
C VAL A 173 2.61 -16.81 -30.48
N LYS A 174 2.64 -15.49 -30.21
CA LYS A 174 3.86 -14.70 -30.11
C LYS A 174 3.76 -13.77 -28.92
N HIS A 175 4.90 -13.53 -28.26
CA HIS A 175 5.02 -12.70 -27.07
C HIS A 175 6.35 -11.96 -27.11
N MET A 176 6.33 -10.64 -26.91
CA MET A 176 7.54 -9.82 -26.92
C MET A 176 8.26 -9.80 -25.56
N THR A 177 7.51 -9.94 -24.46
CA THR A 177 7.87 -9.57 -23.09
C THR A 177 8.07 -8.06 -22.91
N TRP A 178 8.01 -7.60 -21.65
CA TRP A 178 8.09 -6.19 -21.27
C TRP A 178 9.38 -5.50 -21.73
N LYS A 179 9.23 -4.37 -22.40
CA LYS A 179 10.33 -3.47 -22.82
C LYS A 179 9.95 -2.01 -22.58
N ALA A 180 10.95 -1.14 -22.45
CA ALA A 180 10.76 0.32 -22.56
C ALA A 180 10.94 0.82 -24.01
N ASP A 181 11.53 -0.01 -24.88
CA ASP A 181 11.88 0.35 -26.25
C ASP A 181 10.66 0.26 -27.19
N LYS A 182 10.16 1.44 -27.58
CA LYS A 182 9.08 1.61 -28.56
C LYS A 182 9.43 1.03 -29.94
N ALA A 183 10.66 1.23 -30.41
CA ALA A 183 11.06 0.79 -31.75
C ALA A 183 11.15 -0.74 -31.83
N ALA A 184 11.57 -1.40 -30.74
CA ALA A 184 11.49 -2.85 -30.62
C ALA A 184 10.04 -3.36 -30.64
N ALA A 185 9.10 -2.63 -30.02
CA ALA A 185 7.68 -2.99 -30.02
C ALA A 185 7.02 -2.81 -31.40
N ASP A 186 7.28 -1.69 -32.08
CA ASP A 186 6.82 -1.46 -33.45
C ASP A 186 7.39 -2.51 -34.42
N SER A 187 8.68 -2.86 -34.29
CA SER A 187 9.34 -3.88 -35.11
C SER A 187 8.74 -5.27 -34.88
N PHE A 188 8.48 -5.64 -33.62
CA PHE A 188 7.83 -6.91 -33.28
C PHE A 188 6.41 -7.03 -33.87
N ILE A 189 5.68 -5.92 -33.97
CA ILE A 189 4.39 -5.89 -34.67
C ILE A 189 4.57 -6.13 -36.18
N ASP A 190 5.59 -5.54 -36.81
CA ASP A 190 5.86 -5.71 -38.25
C ASP A 190 6.39 -7.09 -38.64
N GLU A 191 7.05 -7.80 -37.72
CA GLU A 191 7.44 -9.20 -37.92
C GLU A 191 6.23 -10.13 -38.17
N VAL A 192 5.04 -9.76 -37.69
CA VAL A 192 3.81 -10.54 -37.94
C VAL A 192 3.14 -9.99 -39.19
N ARG A 193 3.52 -10.58 -40.34
CA ARG A 193 3.09 -10.16 -41.68
C ARG A 193 1.70 -10.65 -42.07
N THR A 194 1.20 -11.70 -41.43
CA THR A 194 -0.09 -12.33 -41.72
C THR A 194 -0.70 -12.85 -40.43
N VAL A 195 -2.02 -13.08 -40.46
CA VAL A 195 -2.71 -13.88 -39.44
C VAL A 195 -2.12 -15.28 -39.33
N PHE A 196 -2.35 -15.91 -38.18
CA PHE A 196 -2.02 -17.30 -37.90
C PHE A 196 -3.17 -18.23 -38.36
N PRO A 197 -2.87 -19.45 -38.83
CA PRO A 197 -3.88 -20.37 -39.34
C PRO A 197 -4.94 -20.74 -38.29
N GLY A 198 -6.18 -20.89 -38.76
CA GLY A 198 -7.33 -21.27 -37.94
C GLY A 198 -7.25 -22.70 -37.41
N GLY A 199 -7.69 -22.89 -36.16
CA GLY A 199 -7.61 -24.18 -35.47
C GLY A 199 -8.92 -24.95 -35.33
N GLY A 200 -10.04 -24.44 -35.88
CA GLY A 200 -11.39 -24.98 -35.73
C GLY A 200 -12.46 -23.89 -35.80
N ARG A 201 -13.73 -24.26 -35.54
CA ARG A 201 -14.89 -23.32 -35.46
C ARG A 201 -15.04 -22.62 -34.10
N THR A 202 -14.10 -22.81 -33.19
CA THR A 202 -14.08 -22.26 -31.83
C THR A 202 -12.82 -21.44 -31.63
N LYS A 203 -12.98 -20.24 -31.03
CA LYS A 203 -11.88 -19.39 -30.56
C LYS A 203 -12.02 -19.26 -29.06
N GLN A 204 -11.03 -19.76 -28.30
CA GLN A 204 -11.00 -19.67 -26.85
C GLN A 204 -10.60 -18.25 -26.42
N LEU A 205 -11.44 -17.25 -26.73
CA LEU A 205 -11.12 -15.84 -26.57
C LEU A 205 -10.94 -15.46 -25.09
N LEU A 206 -11.89 -15.86 -24.23
CA LEU A 206 -11.79 -15.64 -22.78
C LEU A 206 -10.55 -16.32 -22.19
N GLY A 207 -10.26 -17.56 -22.60
CA GLY A 207 -9.09 -18.32 -22.16
C GLY A 207 -7.77 -17.66 -22.58
N SER A 208 -7.67 -17.24 -23.85
CA SER A 208 -6.48 -16.59 -24.40
C SER A 208 -6.20 -15.25 -23.72
N VAL A 209 -7.23 -14.45 -23.44
CA VAL A 209 -7.07 -13.18 -22.71
C VAL A 209 -6.69 -13.44 -21.25
N LYS A 210 -7.35 -14.36 -20.53
CA LYS A 210 -6.99 -14.67 -19.13
C LYS A 210 -5.55 -15.19 -19.03
N GLN A 211 -5.14 -16.06 -19.94
CA GLN A 211 -3.79 -16.62 -19.97
C GLN A 211 -2.74 -15.54 -20.28
N GLY A 212 -2.94 -14.75 -21.34
CA GLY A 212 -2.00 -13.69 -21.73
C GLY A 212 -1.81 -12.61 -20.65
N VAL A 213 -2.89 -12.20 -19.98
CA VAL A 213 -2.81 -11.31 -18.81
C VAL A 213 -2.02 -11.95 -17.66
N THR A 214 -2.28 -13.22 -17.36
CA THR A 214 -1.60 -13.93 -16.26
C THR A 214 -0.10 -14.09 -16.53
N ASP A 215 0.28 -14.48 -17.75
CA ASP A 215 1.67 -14.67 -18.15
C ASP A 215 2.42 -13.34 -18.24
N SER A 216 1.81 -12.32 -18.85
CA SER A 216 2.41 -10.99 -18.98
C SER A 216 2.65 -10.34 -17.61
N PHE A 217 1.60 -10.16 -16.80
CA PHE A 217 1.74 -9.48 -15.51
C PHE A 217 2.48 -10.33 -14.46
N GLY A 218 2.43 -11.67 -14.56
CA GLY A 218 3.30 -12.56 -13.80
C GLY A 218 4.79 -12.37 -14.11
N ALA A 219 5.13 -12.00 -15.35
CA ALA A 219 6.49 -11.68 -15.77
C ALA A 219 6.93 -10.22 -15.48
N LEU A 220 6.00 -9.29 -15.17
CA LEU A 220 6.32 -7.86 -14.96
C LEU A 220 7.29 -7.63 -13.78
N GLY A 221 7.30 -8.52 -12.79
CA GLY A 221 8.27 -8.48 -11.68
C GLY A 221 9.71 -8.90 -12.06
N ASN A 222 9.91 -9.49 -13.24
CA ASN A 222 11.16 -10.15 -13.66
C ASN A 222 11.91 -9.39 -14.77
N VAL A 223 11.59 -8.11 -14.99
CA VAL A 223 12.11 -7.26 -16.09
C VAL A 223 13.57 -6.81 -15.96
N GLY A 224 14.32 -7.40 -15.03
CA GLY A 224 15.70 -7.01 -14.71
C GLY A 224 15.79 -5.96 -13.61
N VAL A 225 17.00 -5.77 -13.05
CA VAL A 225 17.22 -4.89 -11.88
C VAL A 225 17.25 -3.40 -12.22
N ASP A 226 17.49 -3.04 -13.48
CA ASP A 226 17.63 -1.66 -13.94
C ASP A 226 16.31 -1.06 -14.48
N VAL A 227 15.28 -1.90 -14.68
CA VAL A 227 13.97 -1.50 -15.20
C VAL A 227 13.01 -1.24 -14.03
N GLU A 228 12.56 0.00 -13.88
CA GLU A 228 11.62 0.38 -12.83
C GLU A 228 10.19 0.07 -13.26
N VAL A 229 9.51 -0.84 -12.55
CA VAL A 229 8.12 -1.21 -12.83
C VAL A 229 7.19 0.00 -12.66
N PRO A 230 6.44 0.42 -13.69
CA PRO A 230 5.62 1.63 -13.64
C PRO A 230 4.50 1.56 -12.59
N LEU A 231 4.03 2.74 -12.13
CA LEU A 231 2.97 2.87 -11.12
C LEU A 231 1.54 2.62 -11.61
N HIS A 232 1.29 2.48 -12.91
CA HIS A 232 -0.02 2.16 -13.45
C HIS A 232 0.10 0.99 -14.43
N GLN A 233 -1.02 0.34 -14.76
CA GLN A 233 -1.05 -0.69 -15.80
C GLN A 233 -2.37 -0.65 -16.57
N ALA A 234 -2.33 -1.01 -17.84
CA ALA A 234 -3.50 -1.04 -18.71
C ALA A 234 -3.35 -2.12 -19.77
N MET A 235 -4.46 -2.67 -20.23
CA MET A 235 -4.50 -3.60 -21.37
C MET A 235 -5.25 -2.94 -22.54
N VAL A 236 -4.74 -3.09 -23.76
CA VAL A 236 -5.49 -2.82 -24.99
C VAL A 236 -5.74 -4.15 -25.68
N LEU A 237 -7.01 -4.50 -25.88
CA LEU A 237 -7.43 -5.72 -26.57
C LEU A 237 -7.96 -5.34 -27.95
N LEU A 238 -7.32 -5.86 -29.01
CA LEU A 238 -7.64 -5.55 -30.40
C LEU A 238 -8.11 -6.83 -31.11
N THR A 239 -9.41 -6.98 -31.33
CA THR A 239 -10.01 -8.22 -31.84
C THR A 239 -11.35 -7.98 -32.52
N ASP A 240 -11.77 -8.92 -33.37
CA ASP A 240 -13.12 -9.00 -33.95
C ASP A 240 -14.19 -9.39 -32.90
N GLY A 241 -13.76 -9.86 -31.72
CA GLY A 241 -14.63 -10.32 -30.64
C GLY A 241 -15.31 -11.67 -30.89
N ASP A 242 -15.20 -12.25 -32.09
CA ASP A 242 -15.87 -13.50 -32.44
C ASP A 242 -15.25 -14.66 -31.67
N SER A 243 -16.05 -15.39 -30.88
CA SER A 243 -15.62 -16.61 -30.21
C SER A 243 -15.96 -17.90 -30.99
N GLY A 244 -16.64 -17.76 -32.13
CA GLY A 244 -17.31 -18.86 -32.81
C GLY A 244 -18.30 -19.56 -31.87
N THR A 245 -18.27 -20.89 -31.84
CA THR A 245 -19.18 -21.67 -30.98
C THR A 245 -18.65 -21.90 -29.55
N ASP A 246 -17.73 -21.07 -29.04
CA ASP A 246 -17.26 -21.17 -27.65
C ASP A 246 -18.24 -20.50 -26.67
N VAL A 247 -19.05 -21.32 -25.99
CA VAL A 247 -20.00 -20.90 -24.96
C VAL A 247 -19.33 -20.28 -23.73
N VAL A 248 -18.04 -20.56 -23.46
CA VAL A 248 -17.32 -19.97 -22.34
C VAL A 248 -16.98 -18.51 -22.62
N SER A 249 -16.78 -18.15 -23.88
CA SER A 249 -16.60 -16.75 -24.32
C SER A 249 -17.93 -16.04 -24.63
N ALA A 250 -19.09 -16.57 -24.23
CA ALA A 250 -20.37 -15.86 -24.36
C ALA A 250 -20.45 -14.64 -23.42
N GLY A 251 -21.24 -13.63 -23.81
CA GLY A 251 -21.23 -12.28 -23.20
C GLY A 251 -21.48 -12.21 -21.69
N ALA A 252 -22.19 -13.17 -21.10
CA ALA A 252 -22.41 -13.24 -19.64
C ALA A 252 -21.16 -13.71 -18.87
N THR A 253 -20.42 -14.67 -19.41
CA THR A 253 -19.22 -15.23 -18.76
C THR A 253 -18.07 -14.24 -18.75
N VAL A 254 -18.00 -13.33 -19.74
CA VAL A 254 -16.96 -12.29 -19.78
C VAL A 254 -17.03 -11.33 -18.60
N LEU A 255 -18.18 -11.20 -17.91
CA LEU A 255 -18.27 -10.40 -16.69
C LEU A 255 -17.39 -10.98 -15.56
N ALA A 256 -17.25 -12.30 -15.47
CA ALA A 256 -16.33 -12.93 -14.53
C ALA A 256 -14.86 -12.70 -14.92
N LEU A 257 -14.56 -12.60 -16.23
CA LEU A 257 -13.24 -12.15 -16.70
C LEU A 257 -13.00 -10.68 -16.34
N ARG A 258 -13.96 -9.78 -16.60
CA ARG A 258 -13.86 -8.37 -16.20
C ARG A 258 -13.62 -8.23 -14.71
N ASP A 259 -14.34 -8.96 -13.87
CA ASP A 259 -14.16 -8.94 -12.41
C ASP A 259 -12.77 -9.43 -11.99
N PHE A 260 -12.20 -10.42 -12.69
CA PHE A 260 -10.79 -10.83 -12.52
C PHE A 260 -9.81 -9.70 -12.87
N LEU A 261 -9.99 -9.05 -14.02
CA LEU A 261 -9.14 -7.94 -14.47
C LEU A 261 -9.25 -6.73 -13.52
N SER A 262 -10.47 -6.37 -13.09
CA SER A 262 -10.76 -5.28 -12.15
C SER A 262 -10.39 -5.60 -10.68
N LYS A 263 -10.19 -6.87 -10.32
CA LYS A 263 -9.52 -7.23 -9.06
C LYS A 263 -8.04 -6.91 -9.12
N GLY A 264 -7.36 -7.22 -10.24
CA GLY A 264 -5.95 -6.86 -10.44
C GLY A 264 -4.97 -7.69 -9.61
N ARG A 265 -5.17 -9.01 -9.58
CA ARG A 265 -4.25 -10.00 -8.99
C ARG A 265 -3.96 -11.09 -10.02
N PHE A 266 -2.71 -11.18 -10.45
CA PHE A 266 -2.27 -12.06 -11.53
C PHE A 266 -1.06 -12.88 -11.05
N PRO A 267 -1.21 -14.16 -10.69
CA PRO A 267 -2.47 -14.92 -10.56
C PRO A 267 -3.32 -14.52 -9.33
N GLU A 268 -4.58 -14.98 -9.28
CA GLU A 268 -5.57 -14.54 -8.27
C GLU A 268 -5.22 -14.91 -6.82
N ASP A 269 -4.50 -16.02 -6.65
CA ASP A 269 -4.06 -16.59 -5.37
C ASP A 269 -2.80 -15.93 -4.82
N ASN A 270 -2.10 -15.11 -5.61
CA ASN A 270 -0.90 -14.41 -5.15
C ASN A 270 -1.26 -13.22 -4.24
N THR A 271 -1.38 -13.50 -2.94
CA THR A 271 -1.63 -12.51 -1.89
C THR A 271 -0.42 -11.65 -1.53
N THR A 272 0.73 -11.79 -2.20
CA THR A 272 1.93 -10.99 -1.94
C THR A 272 2.11 -9.81 -2.89
N VAL A 273 1.46 -9.86 -4.06
CA VAL A 273 1.55 -8.81 -5.10
C VAL A 273 0.45 -7.75 -4.88
N PRO A 274 0.80 -6.45 -4.89
CA PRO A 274 -0.15 -5.36 -4.70
C PRO A 274 -1.34 -5.44 -5.65
N ARG A 275 -2.53 -5.18 -5.09
CA ARG A 275 -3.75 -5.06 -5.87
C ARG A 275 -3.59 -3.92 -6.87
N THR A 276 -3.55 -4.25 -8.16
CA THR A 276 -3.40 -3.28 -9.24
C THR A 276 -4.48 -3.56 -10.29
N PRO A 277 -5.71 -3.03 -10.13
CA PRO A 277 -6.79 -3.20 -11.10
C PRO A 277 -6.32 -2.87 -12.52
N LEU A 278 -6.74 -3.66 -13.51
CA LEU A 278 -6.29 -3.56 -14.88
C LEU A 278 -7.38 -2.92 -15.76
N PRO A 279 -7.35 -1.60 -16.03
CA PRO A 279 -8.16 -0.99 -17.06
C PRO A 279 -7.96 -1.67 -18.42
N VAL A 280 -9.07 -1.98 -19.07
CA VAL A 280 -9.18 -2.63 -20.37
C VAL A 280 -9.72 -1.64 -21.38
N VAL A 281 -8.91 -1.34 -22.38
CA VAL A 281 -9.29 -0.63 -23.60
C VAL A 281 -9.66 -1.69 -24.64
N SER A 282 -10.96 -1.91 -24.78
CA SER A 282 -11.52 -2.86 -25.73
C SER A 282 -11.70 -2.18 -27.09
N VAL A 283 -10.90 -2.57 -28.08
CA VAL A 283 -10.98 -2.05 -29.46
C VAL A 283 -11.55 -3.14 -30.35
N TRP A 284 -12.81 -2.98 -30.73
CA TRP A 284 -13.54 -3.93 -31.56
C TRP A 284 -13.36 -3.63 -33.04
N PHE A 285 -13.08 -4.67 -33.82
CA PHE A 285 -12.94 -4.64 -35.28
C PHE A 285 -14.06 -5.49 -35.91
N PRO A 286 -15.28 -4.96 -36.12
CA PRO A 286 -16.40 -5.74 -36.62
C PRO A 286 -16.07 -6.42 -37.95
N THR A 287 -16.44 -7.70 -38.06
CA THR A 287 -16.31 -8.53 -39.26
C THR A 287 -17.69 -8.97 -39.75
N GLU A 288 -17.77 -9.43 -41.00
CA GLU A 288 -18.98 -10.02 -41.55
C GLU A 288 -19.20 -11.41 -40.93
N ALA A 289 -20.28 -11.56 -40.16
CA ALA A 289 -20.66 -12.79 -39.47
C ALA A 289 -22.19 -12.95 -39.48
N SER A 290 -22.71 -14.07 -38.97
CA SER A 290 -24.15 -14.14 -38.68
C SER A 290 -24.53 -13.14 -37.59
N GLU A 291 -25.79 -12.70 -37.58
CA GLU A 291 -26.28 -11.73 -36.59
C GLU A 291 -26.03 -12.19 -35.14
N GLU A 292 -26.20 -13.48 -34.86
CA GLU A 292 -25.90 -14.08 -33.56
C GLU A 292 -24.41 -13.90 -33.15
N PHE A 293 -23.47 -14.29 -34.01
CA PHE A 293 -22.04 -14.14 -33.72
C PHE A 293 -21.62 -12.68 -33.63
N PHE A 294 -22.18 -11.81 -34.48
CA PHE A 294 -21.95 -10.36 -34.44
C PHE A 294 -22.41 -9.75 -33.10
N GLN A 295 -23.61 -10.08 -32.62
CA GLN A 295 -24.11 -9.59 -31.33
C GLN A 295 -23.33 -10.18 -30.16
N ASN A 296 -22.95 -11.46 -30.21
CA ASN A 296 -22.12 -12.10 -29.17
C ASN A 296 -20.73 -11.45 -29.10
N ALA A 297 -20.08 -11.20 -30.24
CA ALA A 297 -18.80 -10.52 -30.33
C ALA A 297 -18.86 -9.09 -29.79
N ARG A 298 -19.91 -8.35 -30.17
CA ARG A 298 -20.20 -7.02 -29.63
C ARG A 298 -20.35 -7.05 -28.11
N GLN A 299 -21.18 -7.95 -27.58
CA GLN A 299 -21.40 -8.08 -26.14
C GLN A 299 -20.13 -8.47 -25.39
N PHE A 300 -19.30 -9.37 -25.93
CA PHE A 300 -17.99 -9.69 -25.35
C PHE A 300 -17.13 -8.43 -25.22
N MET A 301 -17.03 -7.66 -26.31
CA MET A 301 -16.16 -6.49 -26.38
C MET A 301 -16.68 -5.30 -25.56
N GLU A 302 -17.99 -5.09 -25.47
CA GLU A 302 -18.61 -4.10 -24.59
C GLU A 302 -18.45 -4.50 -23.10
N ASN A 303 -18.66 -5.77 -22.76
CA ASN A 303 -18.64 -6.25 -21.36
C ASN A 303 -17.24 -6.51 -20.78
N ILE A 304 -16.21 -6.75 -21.61
CA ILE A 304 -14.83 -6.88 -21.12
C ILE A 304 -14.19 -5.52 -20.80
N ALA A 305 -14.68 -4.44 -21.42
CA ALA A 305 -14.32 -3.09 -21.03
C ALA A 305 -14.80 -2.79 -19.59
N ASN A 306 -13.94 -2.17 -18.80
CA ASN A 306 -14.21 -1.77 -17.41
C ASN A 306 -14.07 -0.25 -17.24
N PRO A 307 -14.98 0.55 -17.84
CA PRO A 307 -14.95 2.01 -17.74
C PRO A 307 -15.12 2.53 -16.30
N GLU A 308 -15.42 1.68 -15.33
CA GLU A 308 -15.40 1.97 -13.90
C GLU A 308 -14.01 2.14 -13.25
N ILE A 309 -12.92 1.76 -13.93
CA ILE A 309 -11.54 1.85 -13.41
C ILE A 309 -10.49 2.27 -14.46
N GLY A 310 -10.87 3.15 -15.39
CA GLY A 310 -9.98 3.63 -16.46
C GLY A 310 -10.24 3.03 -17.85
N GLY A 311 -10.97 1.92 -17.95
CA GLY A 311 -11.22 1.23 -19.22
C GLY A 311 -12.03 2.04 -20.25
N ALA A 312 -12.07 1.55 -21.49
CA ALA A 312 -12.80 2.16 -22.60
C ALA A 312 -13.26 1.10 -23.62
N PHE A 313 -14.26 1.45 -24.43
CA PHE A 313 -14.72 0.64 -25.56
C PHE A 313 -14.75 1.51 -26.81
N PHE A 314 -14.16 1.01 -27.90
CA PHE A 314 -14.06 1.69 -29.18
C PHE A 314 -14.38 0.72 -30.33
N VAL A 315 -14.87 1.26 -31.44
CA VAL A 315 -15.21 0.51 -32.65
C VAL A 315 -14.41 1.05 -33.83
N VAL A 316 -13.73 0.16 -34.57
CA VAL A 316 -12.92 0.47 -35.76
C VAL A 316 -13.44 -0.33 -36.95
N GLN A 317 -14.20 0.33 -37.82
CA GLN A 317 -14.79 -0.26 -39.04
C GLN A 317 -13.80 -0.25 -40.21
N GLY A 318 -14.19 -0.87 -41.34
CA GLY A 318 -13.38 -0.94 -42.55
C GLY A 318 -12.77 0.41 -42.97
N GLY A 319 -11.45 0.44 -43.17
CA GLY A 319 -10.69 1.64 -43.54
C GLY A 319 -10.45 2.63 -42.39
N GLN A 320 -10.85 2.33 -41.16
CA GLN A 320 -10.76 3.26 -40.03
C GLN A 320 -9.52 3.07 -39.12
N GLY A 321 -8.56 2.21 -39.48
CA GLY A 321 -7.30 2.03 -38.73
C GLY A 321 -6.56 3.33 -38.37
N GLY A 322 -6.65 4.36 -39.22
CA GLY A 322 -6.14 5.71 -38.96
C GLY A 322 -6.76 6.43 -37.76
N LYS A 323 -7.81 5.89 -37.12
CA LYS A 323 -8.35 6.39 -35.84
C LYS A 323 -7.41 6.13 -34.65
N GLY A 324 -6.48 5.18 -34.74
CA GLY A 324 -5.61 4.75 -33.64
C GLY A 324 -5.07 5.88 -32.75
N PRO A 325 -4.44 6.95 -33.32
CA PRO A 325 -3.90 8.05 -32.51
C PRO A 325 -4.96 8.84 -31.73
N ARG A 326 -6.20 8.91 -32.22
CA ARG A 326 -7.32 9.53 -31.49
C ARG A 326 -7.74 8.66 -30.30
N LEU A 327 -7.81 7.34 -30.49
CA LEU A 327 -8.16 6.39 -29.42
C LEU A 327 -7.11 6.41 -28.30
N ALA A 328 -5.83 6.33 -28.67
CA ALA A 328 -4.72 6.38 -27.73
C ALA A 328 -4.70 7.69 -26.93
N ARG A 329 -4.92 8.85 -27.58
CA ARG A 329 -5.05 10.14 -26.87
C ARG A 329 -6.28 10.24 -25.99
N ALA A 330 -7.42 9.67 -26.37
CA ALA A 330 -8.62 9.66 -25.53
C ALA A 330 -8.39 8.87 -24.23
N VAL A 331 -7.69 7.74 -24.30
CA VAL A 331 -7.28 6.94 -23.13
C VAL A 331 -6.24 7.70 -22.30
N ASN A 332 -5.19 8.23 -22.92
CA ASN A 332 -4.15 8.99 -22.22
C ASN A 332 -4.72 10.22 -21.49
N ALA A 333 -5.64 10.97 -22.12
CA ALA A 333 -6.31 12.11 -21.49
C ALA A 333 -7.14 11.70 -20.25
N ARG A 334 -7.71 10.49 -20.24
CA ARG A 334 -8.37 9.93 -19.04
C ARG A 334 -7.36 9.59 -17.95
N PHE A 335 -6.24 8.98 -18.31
CA PHE A 335 -5.19 8.64 -17.34
C PHE A 335 -4.54 9.91 -16.77
N ASP A 336 -4.37 10.96 -17.56
CA ASP A 336 -3.84 12.26 -17.11
C ASP A 336 -4.76 12.96 -16.09
N ASP A 337 -6.05 12.66 -16.11
CA ASP A 337 -7.04 13.14 -15.15
C ASP A 337 -7.02 12.37 -13.80
N MET A 338 -6.25 11.28 -13.68
CA MET A 338 -6.02 10.58 -12.40
C MET A 338 -5.17 11.42 -11.44
N PHE A 339 -5.15 11.02 -10.16
CA PHE A 339 -4.36 11.66 -9.11
C PHE A 339 -3.26 10.75 -8.59
N LEU A 340 -2.05 11.28 -8.51
CA LEU A 340 -0.95 10.72 -7.72
C LEU A 340 -0.96 11.41 -6.36
N ILE A 341 -1.28 10.67 -5.31
CA ILE A 341 -1.42 11.22 -3.95
C ILE A 341 -0.42 10.56 -3.01
N LYS A 342 0.31 11.36 -2.25
CA LYS A 342 1.18 10.92 -1.17
C LYS A 342 0.52 11.13 0.17
N TRP A 343 0.58 10.12 1.02
CA TRP A 343 0.04 10.11 2.38
C TRP A 343 1.16 9.77 3.37
N ARG A 344 1.31 10.55 4.44
CA ARG A 344 2.14 10.18 5.60
C ARG A 344 1.36 9.13 6.40
N VAL A 345 1.92 7.93 6.51
CA VAL A 345 1.29 6.75 7.11
C VAL A 345 2.17 6.23 8.24
N SER A 346 1.96 6.77 9.44
CA SER A 346 2.65 6.34 10.66
C SER A 346 2.30 4.91 11.06
N CYS A 347 1.05 4.52 10.80
CA CYS A 347 0.45 3.27 11.24
C CYS A 347 0.22 2.29 10.08
N VAL A 348 0.82 1.11 10.20
CA VAL A 348 0.54 -0.07 9.39
C VAL A 348 0.38 -1.27 10.33
N ALA A 349 -0.49 -2.22 9.99
CA ALA A 349 -0.60 -3.49 10.68
C ALA A 349 0.71 -4.29 10.52
N PRO A 350 1.05 -5.22 11.44
CA PRO A 350 2.23 -6.07 11.32
C PRO A 350 2.10 -7.15 10.23
N GLU A 351 0.99 -7.18 9.49
CA GLU A 351 0.66 -8.14 8.44
C GLU A 351 1.03 -7.61 7.04
N ILE A 352 1.42 -8.50 6.12
CA ILE A 352 1.80 -8.11 4.74
C ILE A 352 0.61 -7.47 4.01
N SER A 353 -0.60 -7.96 4.27
CA SER A 353 -1.88 -7.38 3.84
C SER A 353 -2.33 -6.28 4.80
N GLN A 354 -2.87 -5.21 4.23
CA GLN A 354 -3.42 -4.07 4.96
C GLN A 354 -4.85 -3.82 4.48
N THR A 355 -5.69 -3.27 5.35
CA THR A 355 -7.01 -2.74 4.93
C THR A 355 -6.95 -1.22 4.87
N PHE A 356 -7.23 -0.66 3.69
CA PHE A 356 -7.32 0.78 3.47
C PHE A 356 -8.76 1.20 3.14
N LYS A 357 -9.17 2.38 3.61
CA LYS A 357 -10.45 3.00 3.28
C LYS A 357 -10.21 4.45 2.88
N LEU A 358 -10.55 4.81 1.65
CA LEU A 358 -10.56 6.20 1.20
C LEU A 358 -11.97 6.76 1.39
N VAL A 359 -12.13 7.76 2.24
CA VAL A 359 -13.44 8.36 2.58
C VAL A 359 -13.46 9.86 2.28
N PHE A 360 -14.65 10.37 1.96
CA PHE A 360 -14.90 11.78 1.70
C PHE A 360 -16.06 12.27 2.57
N SER A 361 -15.84 13.35 3.32
CA SER A 361 -16.80 13.88 4.29
C SER A 361 -17.14 15.34 3.96
N ASN A 362 -18.42 15.73 4.03
CA ASN A 362 -18.87 17.11 3.78
C ASN A 362 -18.54 17.63 2.36
N VAL A 363 -18.60 16.77 1.34
CA VAL A 363 -18.42 17.13 -0.08
C VAL A 363 -19.75 17.20 -0.82
N THR A 364 -19.88 18.10 -1.79
CA THR A 364 -21.06 18.23 -2.67
C THR A 364 -20.60 18.33 -4.12
N PRO A 365 -21.06 17.45 -5.03
CA PRO A 365 -21.88 16.26 -4.78
C PRO A 365 -21.19 15.26 -3.83
N ALA A 366 -21.97 14.38 -3.20
CA ALA A 366 -21.42 13.33 -2.35
C ALA A 366 -20.55 12.37 -3.17
N ILE A 367 -19.31 12.13 -2.73
CA ILE A 367 -18.36 11.25 -3.42
C ILE A 367 -18.33 9.90 -2.72
N LYS A 368 -18.55 8.82 -3.48
CA LYS A 368 -18.36 7.46 -2.99
C LYS A 368 -16.86 7.15 -2.89
N GLY A 369 -16.42 6.85 -1.67
CA GLY A 369 -15.07 6.35 -1.39
C GLY A 369 -14.82 4.93 -1.91
N ASP A 370 -13.60 4.43 -1.71
CA ASP A 370 -13.19 3.07 -2.10
C ASP A 370 -12.48 2.35 -0.96
N ASN A 371 -12.58 1.02 -0.95
CA ASN A 371 -11.99 0.18 0.08
C ASN A 371 -11.02 -0.83 -0.55
N CYS A 372 -9.79 -0.84 -0.05
CA CYS A 372 -8.79 -1.84 -0.37
C CYS A 372 -8.74 -2.85 0.77
N LEU A 373 -9.53 -3.94 0.67
CA LEU A 373 -9.52 -5.04 1.63
C LEU A 373 -8.37 -6.01 1.31
N ASP A 374 -7.69 -6.49 2.34
CA ASP A 374 -6.57 -7.44 2.27
C ASP A 374 -5.53 -7.08 1.20
N CYS A 375 -5.19 -5.80 1.09
CA CYS A 375 -4.30 -5.28 0.05
C CYS A 375 -2.84 -5.40 0.51
N PRO A 376 -2.04 -6.30 -0.11
CA PRO A 376 -0.64 -6.43 0.25
C PRO A 376 0.12 -5.17 -0.12
N LEU A 377 0.90 -4.67 0.82
CA LEU A 377 1.81 -3.55 0.58
C LEU A 377 3.06 -3.96 -0.20
N GLY A 378 3.28 -5.24 -0.53
CA GLY A 378 4.51 -5.69 -1.21
C GLY A 378 5.81 -5.42 -0.45
N ILE A 379 5.72 -4.98 0.80
CA ILE A 379 6.83 -4.75 1.73
C ILE A 379 6.54 -5.56 2.99
N ASP A 380 7.60 -6.12 3.56
CA ASP A 380 7.64 -6.56 4.95
C ASP A 380 7.37 -5.36 5.89
N PRO A 381 6.26 -5.33 6.66
CA PRO A 381 5.90 -4.21 7.54
C PRO A 381 6.95 -3.91 8.61
N THR A 382 7.83 -4.87 8.95
CA THR A 382 8.95 -4.64 9.89
C THR A 382 9.97 -3.63 9.35
N ARG A 383 10.02 -3.45 8.01
CA ARG A 383 10.83 -2.42 7.33
C ARG A 383 10.15 -1.05 7.28
N TRP A 384 8.88 -0.95 7.67
CA TRP A 384 8.19 0.33 7.78
C TRP A 384 8.74 1.08 9.00
N PRO A 385 9.29 2.30 8.85
CA PRO A 385 9.91 2.99 9.96
C PRO A 385 8.89 3.55 10.94
N LEU A 386 9.29 3.71 12.20
CA LEU A 386 8.51 4.46 13.20
C LEU A 386 8.53 5.95 12.86
N ASP A 387 7.37 6.57 12.87
CA ASP A 387 7.20 8.00 12.61
C ASP A 387 7.59 8.83 13.85
N VAL A 388 8.80 9.38 13.81
CA VAL A 388 9.39 10.19 14.90
C VAL A 388 9.28 11.66 14.53
N ASP A 389 8.66 12.47 15.39
CA ASP A 389 8.75 13.93 15.31
C ASP A 389 10.12 14.37 15.83
N MET A 390 11.07 14.42 14.89
CA MET A 390 12.44 14.85 15.14
C MET A 390 12.52 16.31 15.63
N ALA A 391 11.63 17.18 15.15
CA ALA A 391 11.64 18.60 15.53
C ALA A 391 11.20 18.80 16.99
N ALA A 392 10.07 18.21 17.38
CA ALA A 392 9.60 18.25 18.77
C ALA A 392 10.57 17.53 19.72
N THR A 393 11.13 16.39 19.30
CA THR A 393 12.12 15.64 20.11
C THR A 393 13.40 16.45 20.35
N VAL A 394 13.96 17.10 19.31
CA VAL A 394 15.14 17.96 19.46
C VAL A 394 14.82 19.20 20.30
N ALA A 395 13.68 19.87 20.06
CA ALA A 395 13.27 21.06 20.83
C ALA A 395 13.05 20.75 22.33
N HIS A 396 12.53 19.57 22.65
CA HIS A 396 12.43 19.10 24.03
C HIS A 396 13.81 18.80 24.63
N ALA A 397 14.68 18.10 23.90
CA ALA A 397 16.02 17.74 24.37
C ALA A 397 16.98 18.94 24.52
N GLN A 398 16.75 20.05 23.80
CA GLN A 398 17.45 21.32 24.06
C GLN A 398 17.15 21.89 25.45
N LYS A 399 15.93 21.70 25.97
CA LYS A 399 15.53 22.12 27.32
C LYS A 399 15.87 21.08 28.38
N ASN A 400 15.81 19.80 28.02
CA ASN A 400 16.07 18.65 28.88
C ASN A 400 17.14 17.73 28.25
N PRO A 401 18.44 18.08 28.31
CA PRO A 401 19.50 17.31 27.64
C PRO A 401 19.64 15.89 28.20
N VAL A 402 19.92 14.94 27.33
CA VAL A 402 20.03 13.51 27.67
C VAL A 402 21.26 13.27 28.55
N TYR A 403 21.12 12.55 29.67
CA TYR A 403 22.25 12.20 30.55
C TYR A 403 22.13 10.77 31.13
N PRO A 404 23.25 10.15 31.55
CA PRO A 404 23.22 8.77 32.08
C PRO A 404 22.44 8.67 33.40
N GLY A 405 21.53 7.68 33.49
CA GLY A 405 20.56 7.58 34.60
C GLY A 405 19.46 8.64 34.57
N GLY A 406 19.33 9.37 33.46
CA GLY A 406 18.30 10.38 33.25
C GLY A 406 17.06 9.82 32.55
N LYS A 407 16.21 10.75 32.09
CA LYS A 407 15.05 10.44 31.24
C LYS A 407 15.22 11.10 29.87
N VAL A 408 14.68 10.48 28.84
CA VAL A 408 14.54 11.09 27.50
C VAL A 408 13.11 10.86 27.00
N ARG A 409 12.54 11.90 26.38
CA ARG A 409 11.22 11.84 25.75
C ARG A 409 11.37 11.98 24.25
N ILE A 410 10.76 11.06 23.50
CA ILE A 410 10.77 11.01 22.04
C ILE A 410 9.34 11.17 21.57
N PHE A 411 9.11 12.14 20.69
CA PHE A 411 7.79 12.48 20.15
C PHE A 411 7.62 11.83 18.77
N GLY A 412 6.38 11.59 18.36
CA GLY A 412 6.07 10.89 17.11
C GLY A 412 4.68 10.28 17.14
N ASN A 413 4.31 9.55 16.09
CA ASN A 413 3.07 8.79 16.03
C ASN A 413 3.41 7.29 15.94
N PHE A 414 3.44 6.63 17.09
CA PHE A 414 3.98 5.27 17.19
C PHE A 414 2.93 4.17 16.99
N CYS A 415 1.65 4.52 17.05
CA CYS A 415 0.52 3.59 16.90
C CYS A 415 0.50 2.50 17.99
N TRP A 416 0.94 2.85 19.20
CA TRP A 416 1.02 1.94 20.34
C TRP A 416 -0.15 2.08 21.32
N GLY A 417 -0.95 3.15 21.25
CA GLY A 417 -1.97 3.43 22.26
C GLY A 417 -1.34 3.56 23.64
N THR A 418 -1.86 2.76 24.58
CA THR A 418 -1.33 2.64 25.94
C THR A 418 -0.19 1.61 26.07
N ALA A 419 0.11 0.83 25.02
CA ALA A 419 1.05 -0.30 25.08
C ALA A 419 2.52 0.13 24.90
N TYR A 420 2.96 1.17 25.64
CA TYR A 420 4.31 1.74 25.51
C TYR A 420 5.42 0.76 25.93
N GLU A 421 5.11 -0.28 26.69
CA GLU A 421 6.04 -1.33 27.12
C GLU A 421 6.64 -2.15 25.97
N ARG A 422 6.02 -2.14 24.78
CA ARG A 422 6.58 -2.77 23.57
C ARG A 422 7.79 -2.04 23.01
N ALA A 423 8.06 -0.81 23.45
CA ALA A 423 9.11 0.03 22.90
C ALA A 423 10.43 -0.09 23.67
N GLU A 424 11.52 -0.11 22.93
CA GLU A 424 12.87 -0.20 23.46
C GLU A 424 13.74 0.92 22.88
N LEU A 425 14.52 1.57 23.74
CA LEU A 425 15.49 2.57 23.31
C LEU A 425 16.89 1.93 23.25
N TYR A 426 17.59 2.12 22.14
CA TYR A 426 18.95 1.66 21.94
C TYR A 426 19.88 2.85 21.74
N LEU A 427 20.79 3.10 22.68
CA LEU A 427 21.76 4.19 22.59
C LEU A 427 23.07 3.69 21.97
N ILE A 428 23.56 4.42 20.97
CA ILE A 428 24.73 4.01 20.17
C ILE A 428 26.02 4.49 20.87
N PRO A 429 26.97 3.58 21.16
CA PRO A 429 28.26 3.94 21.73
C PRO A 429 29.05 4.90 20.84
N LYS A 430 29.81 5.80 21.46
CA LYS A 430 30.66 6.80 20.78
C LYS A 430 31.61 6.22 19.73
N ASN A 431 32.05 4.97 19.91
CA ASN A 431 33.03 4.31 19.05
C ASN A 431 32.39 3.47 17.94
N GLN A 432 31.05 3.47 17.80
CA GLN A 432 30.36 2.79 16.69
C GLN A 432 29.94 3.81 15.62
N PRO A 433 30.25 3.55 14.33
CA PRO A 433 29.76 4.38 13.23
C PRO A 433 28.22 4.33 13.16
N ALA A 434 27.62 5.26 12.40
CA ALA A 434 26.23 5.08 12.00
C ALA A 434 26.09 3.84 11.12
N PRO A 435 25.03 3.02 11.29
CA PRO A 435 24.64 2.06 10.26
C PRO A 435 24.44 2.83 8.96
N VAL A 436 25.27 2.55 7.95
CA VAL A 436 25.46 3.45 6.80
C VAL A 436 24.18 3.52 5.94
N SER A 437 23.43 2.41 5.85
CA SER A 437 21.99 2.44 5.57
C SER A 437 21.33 1.12 5.95
N LEU A 438 20.01 1.13 6.17
CA LEU A 438 19.16 -0.07 6.10
C LEU A 438 18.38 -0.14 4.76
N LYS A 439 18.91 0.44 3.68
CA LYS A 439 18.30 0.35 2.34
C LYS A 439 18.50 -1.06 1.75
N GLY A 440 17.59 -1.97 2.08
CA GLY A 440 17.28 -3.16 1.26
C GLY A 440 18.04 -4.46 1.56
N LYS A 441 19.12 -4.44 2.35
CA LYS A 441 19.86 -5.62 2.85
C LYS A 441 20.43 -5.25 4.23
N SER A 442 20.35 -6.02 5.31
CA SER A 442 19.60 -7.25 5.63
C SER A 442 18.89 -7.08 7.01
N VAL A 443 17.83 -7.84 7.32
CA VAL A 443 17.18 -7.78 8.66
C VAL A 443 18.14 -8.31 9.74
N GLU A 444 19.05 -9.19 9.30
CA GLU A 444 20.08 -9.87 10.05
C GLU A 444 21.15 -8.88 10.55
N GLU A 445 21.58 -7.91 9.74
CA GLU A 445 22.50 -6.85 10.17
C GLU A 445 21.89 -5.93 11.23
N ALA A 446 20.63 -5.51 11.05
CA ALA A 446 19.91 -4.75 12.07
C ALA A 446 19.83 -5.53 13.39
N ARG A 447 19.52 -6.83 13.33
CA ARG A 447 19.52 -7.75 14.48
C ARG A 447 20.91 -7.93 15.10
N GLN A 448 21.98 -7.99 14.30
CA GLN A 448 23.37 -8.12 14.81
C GLN A 448 23.81 -6.84 15.54
N VAL A 449 23.48 -5.67 15.01
CA VAL A 449 23.69 -4.38 15.69
C VAL A 449 22.88 -4.34 16.99
N GLN A 450 21.59 -4.69 16.97
CA GLN A 450 20.75 -4.81 18.16
C GLN A 450 21.34 -5.76 19.20
N GLN A 451 21.71 -6.99 18.83
CA GLN A 451 22.34 -7.96 19.74
C GLN A 451 23.65 -7.42 20.35
N THR A 452 24.43 -6.65 19.60
CA THR A 452 25.66 -6.03 20.08
C THR A 452 25.36 -4.91 21.10
N LEU A 453 24.33 -4.10 20.85
CA LEU A 453 23.88 -3.04 21.77
C LEU A 453 23.23 -3.61 23.05
N ILE A 454 22.49 -4.72 22.94
CA ILE A 454 21.97 -5.50 24.07
C ILE A 454 23.12 -6.02 24.93
N ARG A 455 24.13 -6.68 24.32
CA ARG A 455 25.33 -7.17 25.03
C ARG A 455 26.14 -6.04 25.69
N ALA A 456 26.06 -4.81 25.18
CA ALA A 456 26.73 -3.65 25.75
C ALA A 456 25.97 -2.97 26.91
N ASN A 457 24.78 -3.48 27.28
CA ASN A 457 23.86 -2.87 28.26
C ASN A 457 23.50 -1.41 27.96
N MET A 458 23.32 -1.08 26.67
CA MET A 458 23.00 0.27 26.18
C MET A 458 21.50 0.46 25.89
N LYS A 459 20.66 -0.32 26.57
CA LYS A 459 19.21 -0.33 26.42
C LYS A 459 18.56 0.60 27.45
N GLY A 460 17.73 1.52 26.98
CA GLY A 460 16.81 2.30 27.80
C GLY A 460 15.45 1.59 27.94
N LYS A 461 14.82 1.73 29.11
CA LYS A 461 13.54 1.10 29.44
C LYS A 461 12.40 2.10 29.23
N ALA A 462 11.33 1.72 28.55
CA ALA A 462 10.11 2.53 28.48
C ALA A 462 9.48 2.63 29.88
N ILE A 463 9.16 3.85 30.32
CA ILE A 463 8.60 4.13 31.65
C ILE A 463 7.24 4.86 31.60
N GLY A 464 6.79 5.25 30.41
CA GLY A 464 5.47 5.81 30.16
C GLY A 464 5.37 6.34 28.72
N GLY A 465 4.16 6.50 28.21
CA GLY A 465 3.93 7.04 26.87
C GLY A 465 2.46 7.32 26.58
N SER A 466 2.23 7.84 25.39
CA SER A 466 0.93 8.07 24.75
C SER A 466 1.09 7.79 23.24
N ASP A 467 0.04 8.01 22.46
CA ASP A 467 0.13 7.98 20.99
C ASP A 467 1.10 9.02 20.41
N SER A 468 1.37 10.12 21.13
CA SER A 468 2.16 11.27 20.65
C SER A 468 3.60 11.36 21.20
N TYR A 469 3.92 10.60 22.25
CA TYR A 469 5.28 10.53 22.78
C TYR A 469 5.54 9.26 23.57
N ILE A 470 6.81 8.93 23.76
CA ILE A 470 7.27 7.93 24.72
C ILE A 470 8.41 8.46 25.57
N GLU A 471 8.43 8.08 26.85
CA GLU A 471 9.49 8.41 27.80
C GLU A 471 10.28 7.15 28.19
N PHE A 472 11.60 7.26 28.09
CA PHE A 472 12.55 6.21 28.43
C PHE A 472 13.47 6.62 29.58
N GLU A 473 13.77 5.66 30.45
CA GLU A 473 14.90 5.72 31.37
C GLU A 473 16.21 5.44 30.59
N VAL A 474 17.19 6.32 30.75
CA VAL A 474 18.48 6.28 30.05
C VAL A 474 19.48 5.48 30.89
N PRO A 475 20.22 4.51 30.33
CA PRO A 475 21.17 3.71 31.10
C PRO A 475 22.25 4.57 31.78
N GLU A 476 22.70 4.12 32.96
CA GLU A 476 23.75 4.77 33.77
C GLU A 476 25.14 4.81 33.09
N SER A 477 25.32 4.06 32.00
CA SER A 477 26.54 4.03 31.20
C SER A 477 26.76 5.32 30.41
N SER A 478 27.86 6.03 30.64
CA SER A 478 28.24 7.23 29.88
C SER A 478 28.75 6.96 28.45
N LYS A 479 28.83 5.69 28.02
CA LYS A 479 29.47 5.28 26.75
C LYS A 479 28.77 5.78 25.48
N PHE A 480 27.53 6.25 25.58
CA PHE A 480 26.77 6.85 24.46
C PHE A 480 27.09 8.33 24.21
N LEU A 481 27.79 9.01 25.14
CA LEU A 481 28.04 10.45 25.03
C LEU A 481 29.11 10.74 23.95
N MET A 482 28.69 11.41 22.88
CA MET A 482 29.52 11.83 21.75
C MET A 482 29.89 13.31 21.88
N GLY A 483 30.98 13.75 21.23
CA GLY A 483 31.47 15.13 21.31
C GLY A 483 32.30 15.46 22.57
N LYS A 484 32.43 16.76 22.88
CA LYS A 484 33.15 17.32 24.05
C LYS A 484 32.46 18.62 24.52
N GLY A 485 32.50 18.90 25.82
CA GLY A 485 32.05 20.19 26.37
C GLY A 485 30.57 20.49 26.08
N LYS A 486 30.29 21.65 25.48
CA LYS A 486 28.92 22.09 25.12
C LYS A 486 28.36 21.40 23.88
N THR A 487 29.16 20.66 23.11
CA THR A 487 28.71 19.92 21.92
C THR A 487 28.51 18.43 22.22
N LEU A 488 28.12 18.10 23.46
CA LEU A 488 27.79 16.73 23.84
C LEU A 488 26.46 16.32 23.20
N SER A 489 26.42 15.14 22.59
CA SER A 489 25.22 14.57 21.99
C SER A 489 25.07 13.08 22.28
N ALA A 490 23.85 12.57 22.15
CA ALA A 490 23.51 11.17 22.26
C ALA A 490 22.82 10.72 20.96
N ARG A 491 23.30 9.63 20.36
CA ARG A 491 22.68 8.98 19.19
C ARG A 491 21.89 7.77 19.64
N MET A 492 20.65 7.63 19.17
CA MET A 492 19.74 6.57 19.60
C MET A 492 18.79 6.10 18.50
N VAL A 493 18.24 4.90 18.69
CA VAL A 493 17.26 4.24 17.85
C VAL A 493 16.12 3.74 18.73
N VAL A 494 14.89 3.98 18.33
CA VAL A 494 13.70 3.39 18.97
C VAL A 494 13.31 2.11 18.22
N TYR A 495 12.95 1.07 18.94
CA TYR A 495 12.53 -0.22 18.40
C TYR A 495 11.17 -0.64 18.98
N ASP A 496 10.27 -1.08 18.10
CA ASP A 496 8.99 -1.69 18.44
C ASP A 496 9.15 -3.20 18.47
N THR A 497 9.11 -3.83 19.65
CA THR A 497 9.34 -5.28 19.79
C THR A 497 8.24 -6.15 19.17
N PHE A 498 7.01 -5.63 19.10
CA PHE A 498 5.85 -6.36 18.60
C PHE A 498 5.78 -6.32 17.07
N ALA A 499 5.77 -5.11 16.49
CA ALA A 499 5.78 -4.94 15.03
C ALA A 499 7.18 -5.11 14.42
N ARG A 500 8.23 -5.22 15.25
CA ARG A 500 9.65 -5.38 14.85
C ARG A 500 10.18 -4.24 13.98
N ARG A 501 9.60 -3.04 14.13
CA ARG A 501 9.94 -1.81 13.39
C ARG A 501 10.99 -0.98 14.14
N THR A 502 11.76 -0.17 13.41
CA THR A 502 12.74 0.78 14.00
C THR A 502 12.42 2.22 13.60
N SER A 503 12.81 3.20 14.42
CA SER A 503 12.95 4.58 13.96
C SER A 503 14.01 4.63 12.84
N PRO A 504 13.93 5.55 11.87
CA PRO A 504 14.89 5.68 10.78
C PRO A 504 16.36 5.63 11.23
N VAL A 505 17.17 4.76 10.62
CA VAL A 505 18.56 4.49 11.00
C VAL A 505 19.57 4.93 9.92
N LEU A 506 19.23 5.92 9.09
CA LEU A 506 20.20 6.54 8.18
C LEU A 506 21.02 7.58 8.95
N GLU A 507 22.25 7.86 8.52
CA GLU A 507 23.11 8.87 9.15
C GLU A 507 22.43 10.25 9.26
N SER A 508 21.62 10.62 8.26
CA SER A 508 20.85 11.87 8.23
C SER A 508 19.54 11.85 9.04
N SER A 509 19.06 10.68 9.48
CA SER A 509 17.74 10.51 10.12
C SER A 509 17.81 9.89 11.51
N ILE A 510 19.01 9.54 11.99
CA ILE A 510 19.20 8.91 13.29
C ILE A 510 18.98 9.91 14.42
N ILE A 511 18.25 9.50 15.46
CA ILE A 511 17.85 10.40 16.54
C ILE A 511 19.10 10.88 17.29
N THR A 512 19.47 12.14 17.07
CA THR A 512 20.68 12.76 17.60
C THR A 512 20.30 13.94 18.46
N LEU A 513 20.41 13.80 19.78
CA LEU A 513 19.90 14.78 20.75
C LEU A 513 21.03 15.46 21.54
N PRO A 514 20.86 16.72 21.97
CA PRO A 514 21.73 17.35 22.96
C PRO A 514 21.83 16.49 24.22
N ALA A 515 23.05 16.35 24.73
CA ALA A 515 23.35 15.52 25.89
C ALA A 515 24.27 16.24 26.88
N GLN A 516 24.32 15.74 28.11
CA GLN A 516 25.19 16.25 29.17
C GLN A 516 25.73 15.10 30.04
N LYS A 517 26.75 15.40 30.84
CA LYS A 517 27.19 14.48 31.90
C LYS A 517 26.12 14.39 32.98
N LYS A 518 26.07 13.27 33.72
CA LYS A 518 25.15 13.10 34.84
C LYS A 518 25.29 14.30 35.81
N PRO A 519 24.21 15.03 36.13
CA PRO A 519 24.29 16.19 36.99
C PRO A 519 24.78 15.78 38.39
N LEU A 520 25.69 16.57 38.96
CA LEU A 520 26.19 16.33 40.31
C LEU A 520 25.03 16.50 41.31
N ASN A 521 24.78 15.49 42.13
CA ASN A 521 23.78 15.60 43.19
C ASN A 521 24.34 16.49 44.31
N LEU A 522 24.08 17.80 44.19
CA LEU A 522 24.52 18.82 45.14
C LEU A 522 23.97 18.59 46.56
N VAL A 523 22.83 17.89 46.70
CA VAL A 523 22.29 17.51 48.03
C VAL A 523 23.16 16.44 48.68
N LEU A 524 23.68 15.48 47.92
CA LEU A 524 24.62 14.47 48.43
C LEU A 524 25.97 15.09 48.82
N ILE A 525 26.49 16.02 48.00
CA ILE A 525 27.74 16.74 48.28
C ILE A 525 27.57 17.67 49.48
N GLY A 526 26.44 18.39 49.56
CA GLY A 526 26.08 19.21 50.72
C GLY A 526 25.92 18.37 52.00
N GLY A 527 25.29 17.20 51.91
CA GLY A 527 25.18 16.25 53.02
C GLY A 527 26.52 15.71 53.50
N LEU A 528 27.45 15.38 52.59
CA LEU A 528 28.81 14.96 52.93
C LEU A 528 29.64 16.11 53.50
N ALA A 529 29.53 17.33 52.96
CA ALA A 529 30.21 18.50 53.50
C ALA A 529 29.69 18.87 54.90
N PHE A 530 28.37 18.85 55.09
CA PHE A 530 27.74 19.12 56.39
C PHE A 530 28.06 18.02 57.42
N GLY A 531 27.99 16.74 57.02
CA GLY A 531 28.42 15.61 57.85
C GLY A 531 29.90 15.70 58.24
N GLY A 532 30.77 16.08 57.30
CA GLY A 532 32.18 16.34 57.57
C GLY A 532 32.40 17.49 58.56
N ILE A 533 31.68 18.60 58.41
CA ILE A 533 31.71 19.74 59.35
C ILE A 533 31.22 19.32 60.75
N VAL A 534 30.14 18.54 60.84
CA VAL A 534 29.63 18.03 62.12
C VAL A 534 30.65 17.10 62.78
N VAL A 535 31.28 16.19 62.04
CA VAL A 535 32.35 15.32 62.57
C VAL A 535 33.56 16.13 63.05
N ILE A 536 33.99 17.13 62.27
CA ILE A 536 35.09 18.04 62.66
C ILE A 536 34.73 18.81 63.94
N LEU A 537 33.51 19.35 64.05
CA LEU A 537 33.05 20.05 65.26
C LEU A 537 32.97 19.12 66.48
N LEU A 538 32.56 17.86 66.30
CA LEU A 538 32.48 16.87 67.37
C LEU A 538 33.88 16.46 67.85
N VAL A 539 34.84 16.31 66.94
CA VAL A 539 36.26 16.11 67.25
C VAL A 539 36.85 17.33 67.98
N VAL A 540 36.57 18.56 67.51
CA VAL A 540 37.01 19.80 68.19
C VAL A 540 36.38 19.95 69.58
N GLY A 541 35.13 19.50 69.77
CA GLY A 541 34.47 19.44 71.08
C GLY A 541 35.18 18.48 72.04
N LEU A 542 35.56 17.30 71.57
CA LEU A 542 36.33 16.31 72.33
C LEU A 542 37.75 16.81 72.68
N PHE A 543 38.38 17.63 71.83
CA PHE A 543 39.70 18.22 72.09
C PHE A 543 39.67 19.56 72.86
N ARG A 544 38.50 20.15 73.15
CA ARG A 544 38.37 21.36 73.99
C ARG A 544 37.80 21.13 75.39
N SER A 545 37.18 19.99 75.66
CA SER A 545 36.57 19.68 76.98
C SER A 545 37.55 18.94 77.90
N GLY A 546 38.50 19.68 78.49
CA GLY A 546 39.63 19.08 79.22
C GLY A 546 40.16 19.84 80.43
N ASN A 547 39.30 20.35 81.34
CA ASN A 547 39.52 20.32 82.81
C ASN A 547 38.50 21.15 83.61
N ALA A 548 37.72 20.49 84.46
CA ALA A 548 37.27 20.99 85.78
C ALA A 548 36.81 19.80 86.65
N GLN A 549 37.30 19.68 87.89
CA GLN A 549 37.09 18.48 88.72
C GLN A 549 36.16 18.69 89.94
N ARG A 550 35.24 17.72 90.11
CA ARG A 550 34.81 17.07 91.38
C ARG A 550 34.27 17.89 92.57
N ARG A 551 33.05 17.51 93.00
CA ARG A 551 32.75 16.68 94.22
C ARG A 551 31.25 16.27 94.20
N ALA A 552 30.91 14.97 94.22
CA ALA A 552 30.51 14.15 95.38
C ALA A 552 29.14 14.55 95.99
N ARG A 553 28.15 13.67 96.29
CA ARG A 553 28.21 12.33 96.95
C ARG A 553 26.91 11.48 96.72
N ARG A 554 26.95 10.20 97.14
CA ARG A 554 25.83 9.22 97.41
C ARG A 554 24.81 9.73 98.47
N ALA A 555 23.67 9.10 98.82
CA ALA A 555 22.66 8.18 98.22
C ALA A 555 21.68 7.67 99.34
N ALA A 556 20.34 7.57 99.14
CA ALA A 556 19.37 6.73 99.91
C ALA A 556 17.88 6.93 99.44
N PRO A 557 16.93 5.97 99.70
CA PRO A 557 15.50 5.97 99.29
C PRO A 557 14.55 6.26 100.50
N PRO A 558 13.22 5.92 100.57
CA PRO A 558 12.18 5.39 99.63
C PRO A 558 10.96 6.39 99.56
N PRO A 559 9.63 6.07 99.44
CA PRO A 559 8.85 4.85 99.13
C PRO A 559 7.72 5.05 98.04
N ALA A 560 6.51 4.48 98.24
CA ALA A 560 5.29 4.49 97.41
C ALA A 560 4.02 4.41 98.32
N PRO A 561 2.78 4.17 97.85
CA PRO A 561 1.95 4.84 96.80
C PRO A 561 0.58 5.36 97.35
N LEU A 562 -0.21 6.13 96.56
CA LEU A 562 -1.67 5.91 96.35
C LEU A 562 -2.36 6.93 95.40
N ALA A 563 -3.52 6.51 94.88
CA ALA A 563 -4.30 6.98 93.74
C ALA A 563 -4.97 8.38 93.80
N GLY A 564 -5.46 8.87 92.63
CA GLY A 564 -6.76 9.55 92.58
C GLY A 564 -7.06 10.65 91.53
N THR A 565 -7.36 10.29 90.27
CA THR A 565 -8.23 11.07 89.31
C THR A 565 -7.73 12.45 88.82
N SER A 566 -8.16 13.06 87.70
CA SER A 566 -9.02 12.67 86.54
C SER A 566 -8.63 13.51 85.30
N GLY A 567 -9.05 13.10 84.09
CA GLY A 567 -9.06 13.96 82.89
C GLY A 567 -8.21 13.48 81.70
N ILE A 568 -8.83 12.78 80.74
CA ILE A 568 -8.22 12.39 79.45
C ILE A 568 -9.10 12.90 78.30
N PRO A 569 -8.57 13.61 77.28
CA PRO A 569 -9.29 13.91 76.05
C PRO A 569 -9.28 12.71 75.09
N PRO A 570 -10.33 12.52 74.25
CA PRO A 570 -10.54 11.28 73.50
C PRO A 570 -9.62 11.11 72.27
N ALA A 571 -9.34 9.85 71.95
CA ALA A 571 -8.68 9.46 70.70
C ALA A 571 -9.64 9.53 69.48
N PRO A 572 -9.14 9.66 68.24
CA PRO A 572 -9.99 9.74 67.05
C PRO A 572 -10.69 8.41 66.73
N HIS A 573 -11.97 8.47 66.36
CA HIS A 573 -12.70 7.32 65.83
C HIS A 573 -12.27 7.00 64.38
N PRO A 574 -12.29 5.72 63.95
CA PRO A 574 -12.19 5.35 62.55
C PRO A 574 -13.45 5.79 61.78
N SER A 575 -13.25 6.32 60.57
CA SER A 575 -14.35 6.75 59.69
C SER A 575 -15.15 5.54 59.13
N PRO A 576 -16.47 5.68 58.89
CA PRO A 576 -17.28 4.62 58.30
C PRO A 576 -16.94 4.40 56.81
N PRO A 577 -17.15 3.18 56.27
CA PRO A 577 -16.99 2.90 54.85
C PRO A 577 -18.08 3.61 54.00
N PRO A 578 -17.79 3.91 52.72
CA PRO A 578 -18.77 4.52 51.82
C PRO A 578 -19.95 3.59 51.52
N PRO A 579 -21.15 4.13 51.20
CA PRO A 579 -22.34 3.34 50.94
C PRO A 579 -22.20 2.48 49.67
N ALA A 580 -22.65 1.23 49.75
CA ALA A 580 -22.73 0.34 48.60
C ALA A 580 -23.81 0.79 47.60
N PRO A 581 -23.61 0.57 46.28
CA PRO A 581 -24.64 0.85 45.28
C PRO A 581 -25.87 -0.07 45.46
N PRO A 582 -27.08 0.39 45.08
CA PRO A 582 -28.31 -0.37 45.27
C PRO A 582 -28.33 -1.65 44.43
N ALA A 583 -28.87 -2.73 45.01
CA ALA A 583 -29.05 -4.00 44.31
C ALA A 583 -30.06 -3.87 43.15
N PRO A 584 -29.79 -4.50 41.98
CA PRO A 584 -30.73 -4.52 40.87
C PRO A 584 -31.96 -5.36 41.23
N GLY A 585 -33.15 -4.78 41.02
CA GLY A 585 -34.43 -5.48 41.21
C GLY A 585 -34.65 -6.59 40.17
N PRO A 586 -35.60 -7.51 40.43
CA PRO A 586 -35.87 -8.64 39.54
C PRO A 586 -36.43 -8.16 38.19
N MET A 587 -35.72 -8.44 37.10
CA MET A 587 -36.22 -8.22 35.75
C MET A 587 -37.36 -9.19 35.41
N ALA A 588 -38.43 -8.65 34.82
CA ALA A 588 -39.51 -9.45 34.27
C ALA A 588 -39.03 -10.34 33.11
N PRO A 589 -39.59 -11.55 32.92
CA PRO A 589 -39.20 -12.43 31.83
C PRO A 589 -39.59 -11.86 30.46
N PRO A 590 -38.75 -11.99 29.42
CA PRO A 590 -39.06 -11.51 28.08
C PRO A 590 -40.15 -12.37 27.40
N PRO A 591 -40.93 -11.81 26.46
CA PRO A 591 -41.92 -12.56 25.70
C PRO A 591 -41.26 -13.64 24.81
N PRO A 592 -41.93 -14.76 24.54
CA PRO A 592 -41.36 -15.87 23.80
C PRO A 592 -41.09 -15.48 22.34
N ARG A 593 -39.81 -15.50 21.94
CA ARG A 593 -39.42 -15.38 20.52
C ARG A 593 -39.88 -16.62 19.76
N ALA A 594 -40.66 -16.41 18.70
CA ALA A 594 -40.94 -17.45 17.71
C ALA A 594 -39.63 -17.98 17.11
N ARG A 595 -39.50 -19.31 17.01
CA ARG A 595 -38.36 -19.94 16.35
C ARG A 595 -38.49 -19.76 14.84
N GLY A 596 -37.65 -18.91 14.25
CA GLY A 596 -37.38 -18.98 12.82
C GLY A 596 -36.74 -20.32 12.44
N PRO A 597 -36.84 -20.76 11.17
CA PRO A 597 -36.22 -22.00 10.72
C PRO A 597 -34.69 -21.94 10.89
N PRO A 598 -34.04 -23.09 11.15
CA PRO A 598 -32.59 -23.13 11.31
C PRO A 598 -31.88 -22.73 10.01
N PRO A 599 -30.70 -22.08 10.08
CA PRO A 599 -29.91 -21.79 8.90
C PRO A 599 -29.47 -23.08 8.20
N PRO A 600 -29.34 -23.09 6.86
CA PRO A 600 -28.87 -24.25 6.13
C PRO A 600 -27.45 -24.64 6.58
N LEU A 601 -27.21 -25.94 6.72
CA LEU A 601 -25.90 -26.48 7.07
C LEU A 601 -24.85 -26.06 6.02
N PRO A 602 -23.62 -25.72 6.44
CA PRO A 602 -22.55 -25.44 5.49
C PRO A 602 -22.26 -26.67 4.62
N PRO A 603 -21.92 -26.49 3.33
CA PRO A 603 -21.64 -27.60 2.44
C PRO A 603 -20.49 -28.45 2.98
N ARG A 604 -20.73 -29.76 3.06
CA ARG A 604 -19.77 -30.74 3.56
C ARG A 604 -18.49 -30.68 2.73
N ALA A 605 -17.35 -30.46 3.38
CA ALA A 605 -16.06 -30.39 2.70
C ALA A 605 -15.82 -31.67 1.85
N PRO A 606 -15.33 -31.55 0.61
CA PRO A 606 -15.01 -32.72 -0.21
C PRO A 606 -13.91 -33.54 0.48
N PRO A 607 -13.93 -34.88 0.33
CA PRO A 607 -12.87 -35.72 0.88
C PRO A 607 -11.51 -35.32 0.29
N PRO A 608 -10.41 -35.44 1.06
CA PRO A 608 -9.08 -35.09 0.56
C PRO A 608 -8.77 -35.91 -0.70
N ARG A 609 -8.49 -35.21 -1.81
CA ARG A 609 -7.96 -35.88 -3.01
C ARG A 609 -6.64 -36.54 -2.64
N SER A 610 -6.50 -37.81 -2.97
CA SER A 610 -5.22 -38.50 -2.94
C SER A 610 -4.21 -37.71 -3.77
N THR A 611 -3.03 -37.48 -3.20
CA THR A 611 -1.91 -36.90 -3.93
C THR A 611 -1.54 -37.83 -5.09
N PRO A 612 -1.34 -37.29 -6.31
CA PRO A 612 -0.77 -38.08 -7.40
C PRO A 612 0.60 -38.63 -6.96
N ALA A 613 0.87 -39.88 -7.30
CA ALA A 613 2.21 -40.44 -7.12
C ALA A 613 3.24 -39.59 -7.91
N PRO A 614 4.45 -39.37 -7.38
CA PRO A 614 5.48 -38.65 -8.12
C PRO A 614 5.79 -39.36 -9.45
N PRO A 615 6.06 -38.62 -10.52
CA PRO A 615 6.42 -39.21 -11.80
C PRO A 615 7.68 -40.07 -11.65
N PRO A 616 7.83 -41.17 -12.42
CA PRO A 616 9.04 -41.97 -12.39
C PRO A 616 10.25 -41.11 -12.79
N PRO A 617 11.44 -41.38 -12.20
CA PRO A 617 12.65 -40.64 -12.56
C PRO A 617 12.95 -40.80 -14.07
N PRO A 618 13.52 -39.77 -14.71
CA PRO A 618 13.87 -39.86 -16.13
C PRO A 618 14.89 -41.00 -16.35
N PRO A 619 14.81 -41.71 -17.49
CA PRO A 619 15.74 -42.80 -17.79
C PRO A 619 17.18 -42.28 -17.82
N ALA A 620 18.11 -43.09 -17.28
CA ALA A 620 19.52 -42.74 -17.23
C ALA A 620 20.08 -42.47 -18.64
N PRO A 621 20.96 -41.46 -18.81
CA PRO A 621 21.50 -41.11 -20.12
C PRO A 621 22.29 -42.28 -20.70
N ALA A 622 21.97 -42.64 -21.95
CA ALA A 622 22.65 -43.70 -22.67
C ALA A 622 24.15 -43.35 -22.87
N PRO A 623 25.07 -44.33 -22.79
CA PRO A 623 26.50 -44.07 -22.92
C PRO A 623 26.85 -43.53 -24.30
N HIS A 624 27.60 -42.41 -24.34
CA HIS A 624 28.04 -41.77 -25.58
C HIS A 624 28.81 -42.72 -26.49
N ARG A 625 28.21 -43.06 -27.64
CA ARG A 625 28.90 -43.74 -28.74
C ARG A 625 29.86 -42.76 -29.41
N ARG A 626 31.16 -43.07 -29.41
CA ARG A 626 32.16 -42.30 -30.15
C ARG A 626 32.05 -42.57 -31.66
N GLY A 627 32.25 -41.53 -32.48
CA GLY A 627 32.78 -41.66 -33.83
C GLY A 627 31.78 -41.66 -35.00
N ALA A 628 31.59 -40.48 -35.60
CA ALA A 628 31.53 -40.30 -37.05
C ALA A 628 31.85 -38.81 -37.36
N SER A 629 32.87 -38.56 -38.18
CA SER A 629 33.30 -37.21 -38.56
C SER A 629 32.50 -36.67 -39.75
N SER A 630 31.94 -35.47 -39.63
CA SER A 630 31.36 -34.74 -40.76
C SER A 630 32.45 -34.27 -41.75
N PRO A 631 32.17 -34.24 -43.07
CA PRO A 631 33.11 -33.69 -44.05
C PRO A 631 33.24 -32.15 -43.92
N PRO A 632 34.38 -31.56 -44.33
CA PRO A 632 34.59 -30.13 -44.27
C PRO A 632 33.69 -29.35 -45.26
N PRO A 633 33.40 -28.07 -44.99
CA PRO A 633 32.59 -27.22 -45.88
C PRO A 633 33.32 -26.93 -47.21
N PRO A 634 32.57 -26.70 -48.30
CA PRO A 634 33.16 -26.34 -49.59
C PRO A 634 33.84 -24.96 -49.56
N THR A 635 34.96 -24.84 -50.27
CA THR A 635 35.69 -23.58 -50.44
C THR A 635 34.92 -22.58 -51.30
N PRO A 636 35.00 -21.26 -51.01
CA PRO A 636 34.38 -20.23 -51.84
C PRO A 636 35.09 -20.12 -53.21
N PRO A 637 34.36 -19.71 -54.27
CA PRO A 637 34.94 -19.51 -55.60
C PRO A 637 35.91 -18.31 -55.64
N PRO A 638 36.92 -18.32 -56.52
CA PRO A 638 37.86 -17.22 -56.65
C PRO A 638 37.18 -15.96 -57.23
N PRO A 639 37.68 -14.75 -56.89
CA PRO A 639 37.16 -13.50 -57.44
C PRO A 639 37.45 -13.39 -58.96
N PRO A 640 36.58 -12.70 -59.73
CA PRO A 640 36.82 -12.46 -61.14
C PRO A 640 38.08 -11.59 -61.36
N PRO A 641 38.79 -11.75 -62.48
CA PRO A 641 39.95 -10.92 -62.79
C PRO A 641 39.53 -9.44 -63.03
N PRO A 642 40.40 -8.47 -62.70
CA PRO A 642 40.23 -7.07 -63.08
C PRO A 642 40.28 -6.90 -64.62
N PRO A 643 39.75 -5.79 -65.16
CA PRO A 643 39.50 -5.59 -66.59
C PRO A 643 40.75 -5.58 -67.47
#